data_AF-A0A7X9D308-F1
#
_entry.id   AF-A0A7X9D308-F1
#
_cell.length_a   1.000
_cell.length_b   1.000
_cell.length_c   1.000
_cell.angle_alpha   90.00
_cell.angle_beta   90.00
_cell.angle_gamma   90.00
#
_symmetry.space_group_name_H-M   'P 1'
#
loop_
_entity.id
_entity.type
_entity.pdbx_description
1 polymer ?
#
loop_
_entity_poly.entity_id
_entity_poly.type
_entity_poly.pdbx_seq_one_letter_code
_entity_poly.pdbx_strand_id
1 'polypeptide(L)'
;MKRLNLLFCRLVLLASLLGLSLVNVPSPVGGFEVSDTNFIGSNGNKSIMRDICAIDLVKEMKVGWNLGNTLDAPNETSWGNPQTTKAMIDRVKEMGFNAVRVPVTWDRHIGPAPDYTIDEAWLNRVEEVVNYSLDNGMYTILNIHHDETWLIPTYANEEKSKEKLIRVWEQIAEHFKDYSDYLVFETMNEPRVKGTPAEWTGGTYENRDVINKFNLEAVNTIRGTGGNNSQRFILVPTNAATSLDTALNDLIIPNNDDRIIVSIHAYSPYFFAMDINGTSEWGSEHDRFSLTNELEAIYNRFVQNGRAVVIGEFGSINKGNLSSRVAHAEHYAREASKRGIAVFWWDNGIPTQNVAETYAILNRSALTWYFPEIAQALIRGAGGDIQPTSTPMPTPTEGLLYGDLNASGQVDSSDLTLLKRHLLGHITLTSAGERVADVNGDNEVNALDLTLLKRYILRKIDKFPVEENPIQDDAGILYNGRFDFSDTLGPKCAWSGSSAELNFSGTEASVTIKSTGENWFQAIIDGQPLDPFVVNSTTSTIKLISDLQNGVHNLVLWKRTEAAQGEIQFLNFDFGGGRLLSKPVASERKIEFIGDSITCAYGNEGESRYKSFTAKNENSYLSYAAITARALNASPNMIAWSGIGLTMNYGNSGGPLIMERYRYTLPYSGVIWEPKDYAPQAVVINIGTNDFSTESPNKTEFTMGYENMIEQIRTNYPDAHIFCCVGPMLGGEGLELCRSYVLGAINTFNSRGDMKVHFVEFPQQEERNGYGEDWHPSLITHELMANKLTREMQSKLGW
;
A
#
# COMPACT_ATOMS: atom_id res chain seq x y z
N MET A 1 17.57 61.34 -9.14
CA MET A 1 18.86 60.65 -8.88
C MET A 1 18.56 59.28 -8.29
N LYS A 2 19.23 58.25 -8.84
CA LYS A 2 19.33 56.81 -8.52
C LYS A 2 18.62 56.23 -7.27
N ARG A 3 17.89 55.13 -7.54
CA ARG A 3 17.76 53.82 -6.84
C ARG A 3 18.31 53.68 -5.40
N LEU A 4 17.62 52.91 -4.56
CA LEU A 4 17.92 51.50 -4.18
C LEU A 4 17.46 51.16 -2.73
N ASN A 5 16.80 50.01 -2.52
CA ASN A 5 16.94 49.00 -1.44
C ASN A 5 16.93 49.43 0.06
N LEU A 6 16.61 48.61 1.07
CA LEU A 6 16.01 47.29 1.33
C LEU A 6 16.27 47.06 2.84
N LEU A 7 15.39 46.35 3.56
CA LEU A 7 15.66 45.57 4.78
C LEU A 7 16.17 46.29 6.07
N PHE A 8 15.53 46.03 7.24
CA PHE A 8 16.13 45.14 8.25
C PHE A 8 15.20 44.79 9.43
N CYS A 9 15.32 43.52 9.80
CA CYS A 9 14.82 42.75 10.92
C CYS A 9 15.24 43.17 12.35
N ARG A 10 14.50 42.61 13.33
CA ARG A 10 14.89 42.02 14.65
C ARG A 10 14.73 42.82 15.97
N LEU A 11 13.92 42.20 16.86
CA LEU A 11 14.10 41.86 18.29
C LEU A 11 14.67 42.90 19.30
N VAL A 12 14.06 43.00 20.50
CA VAL A 12 14.54 42.40 21.77
C VAL A 12 13.67 42.84 22.98
N LEU A 13 13.51 41.89 23.89
CA LEU A 13 12.90 41.80 25.22
C LEU A 13 13.28 42.84 26.32
N LEU A 14 12.34 42.97 27.26
CA LEU A 14 12.42 43.20 28.73
C LEU A 14 12.91 44.55 29.32
N ALA A 15 12.03 45.22 30.08
CA ALA A 15 12.12 45.29 31.56
C ALA A 15 10.89 46.00 32.17
N SER A 16 10.48 45.49 33.32
CA SER A 16 9.27 45.72 34.10
C SER A 16 9.38 46.79 35.18
N LEU A 17 8.23 47.04 35.84
CA LEU A 17 7.96 47.63 37.18
C LEU A 17 7.54 49.10 37.20
N LEU A 18 6.52 49.55 37.96
CA LEU A 18 5.28 48.99 38.55
C LEU A 18 4.63 50.14 39.34
N GLY A 19 3.30 50.16 39.41
CA GLY A 19 2.50 50.92 40.39
C GLY A 19 1.15 51.34 39.80
N LEU A 20 -0.02 51.12 40.41
CA LEU A 20 -0.42 50.51 41.68
C LEU A 20 -1.95 50.27 41.61
N SER A 21 -2.38 49.08 42.07
CA SER A 21 -3.68 48.67 42.65
C SER A 21 -5.04 49.21 42.11
N LEU A 22 -5.89 48.29 41.62
CA LEU A 22 -7.35 48.23 41.88
C LEU A 22 -7.82 46.75 41.82
N VAL A 23 -8.83 46.42 42.61
CA VAL A 23 -9.24 45.07 43.01
C VAL A 23 -10.16 44.37 41.99
N ASN A 24 -9.89 43.08 41.83
CA ASN A 24 -10.51 41.97 41.09
C ASN A 24 -12.00 42.04 40.65
N VAL A 25 -12.18 41.79 39.34
CA VAL A 25 -13.28 41.00 38.76
C VAL A 25 -12.63 39.85 37.96
N PRO A 26 -12.93 38.57 38.21
CA PRO A 26 -12.40 37.47 37.40
C PRO A 26 -13.21 37.30 36.12
N SER A 27 -12.53 37.34 34.99
CA SER A 27 -13.02 37.01 33.64
C SER A 27 -13.43 35.54 33.53
N PRO A 28 -14.53 35.20 32.83
CA PRO A 28 -14.69 33.88 32.26
C PRO A 28 -14.33 33.94 30.78
N VAL A 29 -13.06 33.66 30.43
CA VAL A 29 -12.74 33.18 29.08
C VAL A 29 -13.00 31.69 29.11
N GLY A 30 -14.24 31.33 28.84
CA GLY A 30 -14.60 29.96 28.50
C GLY A 30 -13.98 29.64 27.14
N GLY A 31 -13.14 28.61 27.12
CA GLY A 31 -12.71 27.98 25.88
C GLY A 31 -13.94 27.46 25.15
N PHE A 32 -14.10 27.89 23.90
CA PHE A 32 -14.87 27.12 22.94
C PHE A 32 -13.93 26.04 22.42
N GLU A 33 -14.08 24.84 22.97
CA GLU A 33 -13.80 23.62 22.20
C GLU A 33 -14.78 23.61 21.03
N VAL A 34 -14.28 23.71 19.80
CA VAL A 34 -15.05 23.30 18.63
C VAL A 34 -14.73 21.83 18.41
N SER A 35 -15.58 20.99 18.98
CA SER A 35 -15.71 19.59 18.63
C SER A 35 -16.48 19.50 17.31
N ASP A 36 -15.81 19.53 16.16
CA ASP A 36 -16.47 19.21 14.89
C ASP A 36 -16.24 17.74 14.56
N THR A 37 -17.00 16.90 15.27
CA THR A 37 -17.43 15.61 14.72
C THR A 37 -18.93 15.72 14.40
N ASN A 38 -19.23 15.36 13.15
CA ASN A 38 -20.54 15.03 12.56
C ASN A 38 -21.42 16.18 12.06
N PHE A 39 -21.58 16.23 10.73
CA PHE A 39 -22.89 16.08 10.04
C PHE A 39 -22.67 15.91 8.53
N ILE A 40 -22.57 14.67 8.05
CA ILE A 40 -23.00 14.35 6.67
C ILE A 40 -24.10 13.31 6.82
N GLY A 41 -25.31 13.79 7.13
CA GLY A 41 -26.52 13.08 6.75
C GLY A 41 -26.76 13.25 5.25
N SER A 42 -27.71 12.51 4.68
CA SER A 42 -28.02 12.39 3.25
C SER A 42 -28.37 13.70 2.48
N ASN A 43 -28.20 14.88 3.09
CA ASN A 43 -28.31 16.22 2.49
C ASN A 43 -27.00 17.04 2.55
N GLY A 44 -25.87 16.43 2.96
CA GLY A 44 -24.61 17.15 3.26
C GLY A 44 -23.79 17.63 2.06
N ASN A 45 -24.03 17.14 0.84
CA ASN A 45 -23.25 17.50 -0.36
C ASN A 45 -23.60 18.89 -0.93
N LYS A 46 -24.76 19.44 -0.53
CA LYS A 46 -25.26 20.77 -0.94
C LYS A 46 -24.89 21.85 0.08
N SER A 47 -23.62 21.88 0.46
CA SER A 47 -23.05 22.88 1.37
C SER A 47 -22.56 24.13 0.62
N ILE A 48 -22.28 25.21 1.36
CA ILE A 48 -21.88 26.51 0.81
C ILE A 48 -20.42 26.44 0.34
N MET A 49 -20.11 27.07 -0.81
CA MET A 49 -18.74 27.26 -1.31
C MET A 49 -17.82 27.87 -0.23
N ARG A 50 -16.71 27.19 0.07
CA ARG A 50 -15.70 27.70 1.01
C ARG A 50 -14.91 28.87 0.39
N ASP A 51 -14.44 29.77 1.26
CA ASP A 51 -13.46 30.80 0.91
C ASP A 51 -12.04 30.18 0.95
N ILE A 52 -11.74 29.39 -0.08
CA ILE A 52 -10.45 28.72 -0.29
C ILE A 52 -9.90 29.14 -1.65
N CYS A 53 -8.57 29.24 -1.79
CA CYS A 53 -7.96 29.51 -3.09
C CYS A 53 -7.73 28.22 -3.88
N ALA A 54 -7.61 28.30 -5.20
CA ALA A 54 -7.44 27.13 -6.06
C ALA A 54 -6.19 26.29 -5.71
N ILE A 55 -5.10 26.94 -5.30
CA ILE A 55 -3.86 26.26 -4.90
C ILE A 55 -4.07 25.40 -3.66
N ASP A 56 -4.79 25.91 -2.66
CA ASP A 56 -4.99 25.17 -1.42
C ASP A 56 -6.05 24.07 -1.59
N LEU A 57 -7.07 24.30 -2.42
CA LEU A 57 -8.01 23.24 -2.81
C LEU A 57 -7.31 22.08 -3.54
N VAL A 58 -6.41 22.37 -4.48
CA VAL A 58 -5.62 21.32 -5.15
C VAL A 58 -4.69 20.59 -4.17
N LYS A 59 -4.10 21.28 -3.19
CA LYS A 59 -3.33 20.59 -2.13
C LYS A 59 -4.21 19.69 -1.25
N GLU A 60 -5.46 20.07 -1.02
CA GLU A 60 -6.43 19.22 -0.32
C GLU A 60 -6.79 17.98 -1.17
N MET A 61 -6.75 18.06 -2.50
CA MET A 61 -6.82 16.89 -3.41
C MET A 61 -5.49 16.13 -3.43
N LYS A 62 -5.19 15.40 -2.35
CA LYS A 62 -3.92 14.66 -2.17
C LYS A 62 -3.58 13.79 -3.39
N VAL A 63 -4.48 12.89 -3.75
CA VAL A 63 -4.33 11.98 -4.89
C VAL A 63 -5.69 11.48 -5.38
N GLY A 64 -5.82 11.40 -6.69
CA GLY A 64 -7.06 11.04 -7.35
C GLY A 64 -7.04 9.73 -8.12
N TRP A 65 -8.22 9.18 -8.35
CA TRP A 65 -8.47 8.00 -9.16
C TRP A 65 -9.48 8.32 -10.27
N ASN A 66 -9.21 7.92 -11.51
CA ASN A 66 -10.14 8.09 -12.62
C ASN A 66 -11.07 6.88 -12.76
N LEU A 67 -12.39 7.14 -12.86
CA LEU A 67 -13.38 6.15 -13.26
C LEU A 67 -13.44 6.03 -14.80
N GLY A 68 -12.32 5.66 -15.42
CA GLY A 68 -12.21 5.56 -16.88
C GLY A 68 -12.98 4.36 -17.45
N ASN A 69 -13.27 4.39 -18.75
CA ASN A 69 -13.99 3.35 -19.47
C ASN A 69 -15.36 2.94 -18.87
N THR A 70 -16.08 3.91 -18.33
CA THR A 70 -17.38 3.74 -17.66
C THR A 70 -18.40 4.71 -18.24
N LEU A 71 -18.59 5.90 -17.67
CA LEU A 71 -19.55 6.88 -18.19
C LEU A 71 -19.05 7.60 -19.46
N ASP A 72 -17.77 7.48 -19.77
CA ASP A 72 -17.15 7.85 -21.04
C ASP A 72 -17.36 6.82 -22.16
N ALA A 73 -17.80 5.60 -21.82
CA ALA A 73 -18.12 4.57 -22.79
C ALA A 73 -19.50 4.83 -23.47
N PRO A 74 -19.77 4.24 -24.66
CA PRO A 74 -21.06 4.28 -25.34
C PRO A 74 -22.32 4.09 -24.48
N ASN A 75 -22.20 3.22 -23.48
CA ASN A 75 -23.06 3.02 -22.34
C ASN A 75 -22.14 2.54 -21.21
N GLU A 76 -22.55 2.69 -19.96
CA GLU A 76 -21.72 2.47 -18.77
C GLU A 76 -20.95 1.13 -18.75
N THR A 77 -21.47 0.06 -19.36
CA THR A 77 -20.85 -1.27 -19.38
C THR A 77 -20.22 -1.67 -20.71
N SER A 78 -20.16 -0.78 -21.70
CA SER A 78 -19.85 -1.15 -23.10
C SER A 78 -18.39 -1.59 -23.32
N TRP A 79 -17.48 -1.18 -22.44
CA TRP A 79 -16.06 -1.51 -22.54
C TRP A 79 -15.61 -2.53 -21.48
N GLY A 80 -16.55 -3.35 -20.99
CA GLY A 80 -16.25 -4.50 -20.13
C GLY A 80 -16.27 -4.19 -18.63
N ASN A 81 -16.38 -2.92 -18.24
CA ASN A 81 -16.58 -2.55 -16.84
C ASN A 81 -18.02 -2.83 -16.38
N PRO A 82 -18.22 -3.23 -15.11
CA PRO A 82 -19.55 -3.30 -14.52
C PRO A 82 -20.14 -1.90 -14.32
N GLN A 83 -21.46 -1.83 -14.12
CA GLN A 83 -22.13 -0.60 -13.72
C GLN A 83 -21.57 -0.10 -12.39
N THR A 84 -21.25 1.19 -12.28
CA THR A 84 -20.66 1.79 -11.08
C THR A 84 -21.59 1.65 -9.89
N THR A 85 -21.07 1.22 -8.76
CA THR A 85 -21.82 1.15 -7.50
C THR A 85 -21.16 2.01 -6.42
N LYS A 86 -21.92 2.39 -5.40
CA LYS A 86 -21.38 3.09 -4.22
C LYS A 86 -20.21 2.31 -3.60
N ALA A 87 -20.34 0.99 -3.49
CA ALA A 87 -19.31 0.12 -2.93
C ALA A 87 -17.97 0.16 -3.68
N MET A 88 -17.97 0.45 -5.00
CA MET A 88 -16.72 0.67 -5.74
C MET A 88 -16.00 1.92 -5.25
N ILE A 89 -16.74 3.01 -5.06
CA ILE A 89 -16.20 4.29 -4.62
C ILE A 89 -15.81 4.23 -3.14
N ASP A 90 -16.56 3.50 -2.31
CA ASP A 90 -16.20 3.20 -0.93
C ASP A 90 -14.85 2.48 -0.87
N ARG A 91 -14.62 1.49 -1.75
CA ARG A 91 -13.32 0.80 -1.84
C ARG A 91 -12.17 1.73 -2.24
N VAL A 92 -12.41 2.65 -3.17
CA VAL A 92 -11.42 3.68 -3.56
C VAL A 92 -11.08 4.58 -2.38
N LYS A 93 -12.09 5.01 -1.60
CA LYS A 93 -11.91 5.78 -0.37
C LYS A 93 -11.12 5.02 0.70
N GLU A 94 -11.48 3.75 0.94
CA GLU A 94 -10.82 2.87 1.92
C GLU A 94 -9.32 2.71 1.65
N MET A 95 -8.91 2.69 0.38
CA MET A 95 -7.49 2.62 0.01
C MET A 95 -6.73 3.91 0.36
N GLY A 96 -7.43 5.04 0.52
CA GLY A 96 -6.84 6.32 0.91
C GLY A 96 -6.90 7.40 -0.16
N PHE A 97 -7.50 7.13 -1.34
CA PHE A 97 -7.80 8.18 -2.31
C PHE A 97 -8.82 9.16 -1.70
N ASN A 98 -8.67 10.44 -2.01
CA ASN A 98 -9.59 11.46 -1.53
C ASN A 98 -10.18 12.33 -2.65
N ALA A 99 -9.93 11.95 -3.89
CA ALA A 99 -10.52 12.55 -5.07
C ALA A 99 -10.86 11.48 -6.12
N VAL A 100 -11.95 11.67 -6.85
CA VAL A 100 -12.35 10.84 -7.99
C VAL A 100 -12.59 11.75 -9.18
N ARG A 101 -12.05 11.40 -10.34
CA ARG A 101 -12.42 12.03 -11.62
C ARG A 101 -13.39 11.10 -12.34
N VAL A 102 -14.50 11.67 -12.82
CA VAL A 102 -15.62 10.98 -13.47
C VAL A 102 -15.67 11.45 -14.93
N PRO A 103 -14.95 10.76 -15.84
CA PRO A 103 -15.08 10.93 -17.28
C PRO A 103 -16.51 10.68 -17.77
N VAL A 104 -17.09 11.60 -18.55
CA VAL A 104 -18.44 11.41 -19.14
C VAL A 104 -18.46 11.82 -20.61
N THR A 105 -18.96 10.93 -21.47
CA THR A 105 -19.25 11.22 -22.87
C THR A 105 -20.73 11.52 -23.02
N TRP A 106 -21.06 12.71 -23.52
CA TRP A 106 -22.43 13.21 -23.56
C TRP A 106 -23.08 13.06 -24.94
N ASP A 107 -22.29 12.95 -26.02
CA ASP A 107 -22.76 13.03 -27.41
C ASP A 107 -23.97 12.13 -27.73
N ARG A 108 -24.02 10.92 -27.18
CA ARG A 108 -25.11 9.94 -27.41
C ARG A 108 -26.36 10.18 -26.55
N HIS A 109 -26.23 11.04 -25.56
CA HIS A 109 -27.27 11.40 -24.59
C HIS A 109 -27.77 12.83 -24.80
N ILE A 110 -27.43 13.45 -25.94
CA ILE A 110 -27.84 14.81 -26.29
C ILE A 110 -28.83 14.75 -27.45
N GLY A 111 -29.98 15.42 -27.28
CA GLY A 111 -30.99 15.60 -28.31
C GLY A 111 -30.54 16.49 -29.48
N PRO A 112 -31.40 16.68 -30.50
CA PRO A 112 -31.08 17.50 -31.66
C PRO A 112 -30.94 18.99 -31.30
N ALA A 113 -30.28 19.73 -32.19
CA ALA A 113 -30.26 21.19 -32.17
C ALA A 113 -31.68 21.78 -32.29
N PRO A 114 -31.93 23.00 -31.79
CA PRO A 114 -30.97 23.89 -31.12
C PRO A 114 -30.86 23.67 -29.61
N ASP A 115 -31.76 22.89 -29.02
CA ASP A 115 -31.86 22.77 -27.57
C ASP A 115 -30.79 21.85 -26.99
N TYR A 116 -30.35 20.84 -27.75
CA TYR A 116 -29.33 19.87 -27.32
C TYR A 116 -29.64 19.30 -25.93
N THR A 117 -30.92 18.99 -25.68
CA THR A 117 -31.38 18.53 -24.36
C THR A 117 -30.65 17.26 -23.96
N ILE A 118 -30.02 17.26 -22.79
CA ILE A 118 -29.41 16.06 -22.22
C ILE A 118 -30.53 15.14 -21.73
N ASP A 119 -30.44 13.86 -22.07
CA ASP A 119 -31.35 12.83 -21.57
C ASP A 119 -31.38 12.84 -20.03
N GLU A 120 -32.58 13.05 -19.48
CA GLU A 120 -32.76 13.23 -18.04
C GLU A 120 -32.32 11.99 -17.25
N ALA A 121 -32.55 10.79 -17.78
CA ALA A 121 -32.12 9.56 -17.12
C ALA A 121 -30.59 9.44 -17.07
N TRP A 122 -29.91 9.84 -18.14
CA TRP A 122 -28.45 9.91 -18.16
C TRP A 122 -27.90 10.95 -17.18
N LEU A 123 -28.46 12.16 -17.16
CA LEU A 123 -28.02 13.22 -16.25
C LEU A 123 -28.20 12.81 -14.77
N ASN A 124 -29.33 12.19 -14.44
CA ASN A 124 -29.58 11.62 -13.11
C ASN A 124 -28.60 10.48 -12.77
N ARG A 125 -28.24 9.65 -13.75
CA ARG A 125 -27.24 8.57 -13.55
C ARG A 125 -25.84 9.14 -13.28
N VAL A 126 -25.45 10.19 -13.99
CA VAL A 126 -24.19 10.91 -13.72
C VAL A 126 -24.20 11.51 -12.32
N GLU A 127 -25.30 12.16 -11.92
CA GLU A 127 -25.47 12.70 -10.57
C GLU A 127 -25.33 11.62 -9.49
N GLU A 128 -25.94 10.45 -9.70
CA GLU A 128 -25.83 9.32 -8.79
C GLU A 128 -24.36 8.90 -8.56
N VAL A 129 -23.59 8.76 -9.63
CA VAL A 129 -22.16 8.37 -9.55
C VAL A 129 -21.30 9.48 -8.93
N VAL A 130 -21.58 10.75 -9.24
CA VAL A 130 -20.93 11.90 -8.60
C VAL A 130 -21.20 11.89 -7.09
N ASN A 131 -22.46 11.65 -6.69
CA ASN A 131 -22.85 11.59 -5.28
C ASN A 131 -22.16 10.45 -4.52
N TYR A 132 -21.83 9.32 -5.17
CA TYR A 132 -21.08 8.26 -4.50
C TYR A 132 -19.73 8.72 -3.97
N SER A 133 -19.05 9.62 -4.67
CA SER A 133 -17.77 10.20 -4.26
C SER A 133 -17.95 11.27 -3.19
N LEU A 134 -18.92 12.16 -3.38
CA LEU A 134 -19.20 13.26 -2.46
C LEU A 134 -19.70 12.78 -1.09
N ASP A 135 -20.56 11.75 -1.07
CA ASP A 135 -21.02 11.10 0.17
C ASP A 135 -19.86 10.53 1.01
N ASN A 136 -18.74 10.18 0.37
CA ASN A 136 -17.51 9.72 1.00
C ASN A 136 -16.57 10.87 1.44
N GLY A 137 -17.05 12.12 1.34
CA GLY A 137 -16.26 13.32 1.59
C GLY A 137 -15.04 13.43 0.68
N MET A 138 -15.14 12.92 -0.56
CA MET A 138 -14.09 13.02 -1.57
C MET A 138 -14.38 14.16 -2.55
N TYR A 139 -13.32 14.74 -3.09
CA TYR A 139 -13.43 15.64 -4.24
C TYR A 139 -13.88 14.87 -5.47
N THR A 140 -14.70 15.50 -6.32
CA THR A 140 -15.16 14.93 -7.59
C THR A 140 -14.89 15.89 -8.73
N ILE A 141 -14.21 15.42 -9.78
CA ILE A 141 -14.04 16.17 -11.04
C ILE A 141 -14.97 15.56 -12.09
N LEU A 142 -15.91 16.36 -12.62
CA LEU A 142 -16.82 15.97 -13.70
C LEU A 142 -16.45 16.71 -14.99
N ASN A 143 -16.43 16.01 -16.12
CA ASN A 143 -16.00 16.60 -17.40
C ASN A 143 -16.88 16.22 -18.60
N ILE A 144 -16.46 16.76 -19.76
CA ILE A 144 -16.86 16.29 -21.09
C ILE A 144 -15.67 15.53 -21.69
N HIS A 145 -15.82 14.24 -22.00
CA HIS A 145 -14.68 13.34 -22.23
C HIS A 145 -14.39 12.98 -23.70
N HIS A 146 -15.26 12.24 -24.41
CA HIS A 146 -15.04 11.81 -25.80
C HIS A 146 -15.95 12.48 -26.83
N ASP A 147 -16.39 13.70 -26.57
CA ASP A 147 -17.32 14.47 -27.41
C ASP A 147 -16.65 15.13 -28.65
N GLU A 148 -15.63 14.46 -29.17
CA GLU A 148 -14.72 14.89 -30.24
C GLU A 148 -15.41 14.93 -31.63
N THR A 149 -16.57 14.30 -31.75
CA THR A 149 -17.40 14.30 -32.97
C THR A 149 -18.04 15.65 -33.24
N TRP A 150 -18.21 16.48 -32.21
CA TRP A 150 -18.84 17.79 -32.31
C TRP A 150 -18.02 18.91 -31.65
N LEU A 151 -17.08 18.61 -30.76
CA LEU A 151 -16.07 19.54 -30.27
C LEU A 151 -14.82 19.52 -31.15
N ILE A 152 -14.90 20.18 -32.31
CA ILE A 152 -13.81 20.19 -33.28
C ILE A 152 -13.14 21.57 -33.25
N PRO A 153 -11.90 21.70 -32.72
CA PRO A 153 -11.26 23.00 -32.52
C PRO A 153 -10.62 23.54 -33.81
N THR A 154 -11.46 23.92 -34.76
CA THR A 154 -11.07 24.63 -35.99
C THR A 154 -12.00 25.82 -36.21
N TYR A 155 -11.53 26.87 -36.88
CA TYR A 155 -12.34 28.04 -37.21
C TYR A 155 -13.60 27.67 -37.99
N ALA A 156 -13.51 26.65 -38.85
CA ALA A 156 -14.64 26.17 -39.63
C ALA A 156 -15.76 25.54 -38.78
N ASN A 157 -15.42 24.96 -37.62
CA ASN A 157 -16.38 24.31 -36.73
C ASN A 157 -16.63 25.09 -35.44
N GLU A 158 -15.93 26.22 -35.24
CA GLU A 158 -15.93 26.99 -33.99
C GLU A 158 -17.35 27.34 -33.54
N GLU A 159 -18.13 28.02 -34.39
CA GLU A 159 -19.49 28.47 -34.06
C GLU A 159 -20.41 27.29 -33.68
N LYS A 160 -20.41 26.23 -34.49
CA LYS A 160 -21.26 25.06 -34.26
C LYS A 160 -20.88 24.30 -32.98
N SER A 161 -19.57 24.16 -32.74
CA SER A 161 -19.05 23.49 -31.54
C SER A 161 -19.39 24.31 -30.29
N LYS A 162 -19.23 25.64 -30.35
CA LYS A 162 -19.60 26.57 -29.27
C LYS A 162 -21.08 26.52 -28.93
N GLU A 163 -21.95 26.55 -29.94
CA GLU A 163 -23.41 26.50 -29.73
C GLU A 163 -23.80 25.28 -28.90
N LYS A 164 -23.32 24.08 -29.29
CA LYS A 164 -23.59 22.85 -28.54
C LYS A 164 -22.89 22.83 -27.17
N LEU A 165 -21.64 23.31 -27.07
CA LEU A 165 -20.86 23.35 -25.82
C LEU A 165 -21.56 24.20 -24.76
N ILE A 166 -22.07 25.37 -25.14
CA ILE A 166 -22.81 26.29 -24.26
C ILE A 166 -24.07 25.57 -23.74
N ARG A 167 -24.87 24.95 -24.62
CA ARG A 167 -26.10 24.26 -24.19
C ARG A 167 -25.85 23.06 -23.28
N VAL A 168 -24.78 22.31 -23.53
CA VAL A 168 -24.40 21.17 -22.68
C VAL A 168 -23.95 21.66 -21.30
N TRP A 169 -23.04 22.64 -21.24
CA TRP A 169 -22.58 23.18 -19.96
C TRP A 169 -23.67 23.93 -19.18
N GLU A 170 -24.58 24.63 -19.85
CA GLU A 170 -25.73 25.30 -19.21
C GLU A 170 -26.57 24.30 -18.42
N GLN A 171 -26.91 23.15 -19.04
CA GLN A 171 -27.71 22.09 -18.42
C GLN A 171 -26.96 21.39 -17.28
N ILE A 172 -25.69 20.99 -17.50
CA ILE A 172 -24.87 20.35 -16.45
C ILE A 172 -24.69 21.30 -15.26
N ALA A 173 -24.32 22.55 -15.52
CA ALA A 173 -24.08 23.52 -14.45
C ALA A 173 -25.37 23.81 -13.68
N GLU A 174 -26.52 23.98 -14.34
CA GLU A 174 -27.80 24.19 -13.64
C GLU A 174 -28.19 22.97 -12.78
N HIS A 175 -27.97 21.75 -13.26
CA HIS A 175 -28.26 20.51 -12.52
C HIS A 175 -27.47 20.39 -11.22
N PHE A 176 -26.17 20.71 -11.28
CA PHE A 176 -25.25 20.62 -10.15
C PHE A 176 -25.05 21.96 -9.41
N LYS A 177 -25.93 22.94 -9.64
CA LYS A 177 -25.77 24.34 -9.19
C LYS A 177 -25.57 24.54 -7.70
N ASP A 178 -26.18 23.69 -6.89
CA ASP A 178 -26.17 23.81 -5.42
C ASP A 178 -25.04 23.00 -4.76
N TYR A 179 -24.22 22.29 -5.54
CA TYR A 179 -23.11 21.49 -5.01
C TYR A 179 -21.97 22.37 -4.52
N SER A 180 -21.29 21.92 -3.46
CA SER A 180 -20.17 22.63 -2.83
C SER A 180 -18.90 22.65 -3.70
N ASP A 181 -17.80 23.15 -3.14
CA ASP A 181 -16.47 23.16 -3.76
C ASP A 181 -15.79 21.77 -3.82
N TYR A 182 -16.41 20.74 -3.23
CA TYR A 182 -16.00 19.35 -3.44
C TYR A 182 -16.35 18.84 -4.86
N LEU A 183 -17.28 19.50 -5.56
CA LEU A 183 -17.53 19.24 -6.97
C LEU A 183 -16.83 20.28 -7.85
N VAL A 184 -15.95 19.80 -8.71
CA VAL A 184 -15.15 20.59 -9.64
C VAL A 184 -15.50 20.18 -11.07
N PHE A 185 -15.56 21.14 -11.97
CA PHE A 185 -15.80 20.87 -13.39
C PHE A 185 -14.51 20.94 -14.17
N GLU A 186 -14.36 20.11 -15.19
CA GLU A 186 -13.32 20.23 -16.21
C GLU A 186 -13.98 20.44 -17.56
N THR A 187 -13.68 21.55 -18.23
CA THR A 187 -14.44 22.01 -19.41
C THR A 187 -14.48 21.00 -20.55
N MET A 188 -13.35 20.35 -20.82
CA MET A 188 -13.13 19.39 -21.91
C MET A 188 -11.98 18.45 -21.54
N ASN A 189 -11.99 17.25 -22.12
CA ASN A 189 -10.88 16.31 -22.07
C ASN A 189 -10.10 16.32 -23.40
N GLU A 190 -8.79 16.53 -23.33
CA GLU A 190 -7.87 16.44 -24.48
C GLU A 190 -8.38 17.04 -25.81
N PRO A 191 -8.91 18.29 -25.82
CA PRO A 191 -9.49 18.85 -27.03
C PRO A 191 -8.41 18.98 -28.12
N ARG A 192 -8.66 18.41 -29.29
CA ARG A 192 -7.70 18.34 -30.41
C ARG A 192 -8.42 18.03 -31.73
N VAL A 193 -7.70 18.14 -32.85
CA VAL A 193 -8.18 17.68 -34.16
C VAL A 193 -7.60 16.31 -34.47
N LYS A 194 -8.46 15.28 -34.44
CA LYS A 194 -8.06 13.88 -34.63
C LYS A 194 -7.58 13.58 -36.04
N GLY A 195 -6.64 12.64 -36.13
CA GLY A 195 -6.09 12.14 -37.39
C GLY A 195 -5.16 13.13 -38.09
N THR A 196 -4.72 14.19 -37.40
CA THR A 196 -3.82 15.19 -37.96
C THR A 196 -2.39 15.01 -37.43
N PRO A 197 -1.35 15.38 -38.19
CA PRO A 197 0.04 15.32 -37.70
C PRO A 197 0.29 16.16 -36.44
N ALA A 198 -0.57 17.15 -36.18
CA ALA A 198 -0.46 18.07 -35.04
C ALA A 198 -1.21 17.58 -33.79
N GLU A 199 -1.93 16.45 -33.86
CA GLU A 199 -2.87 15.98 -32.84
C GLU A 199 -2.26 15.93 -31.44
N TRP A 200 -1.10 15.27 -31.30
CA TRP A 200 -0.42 15.04 -30.02
C TRP A 200 0.86 15.89 -29.84
N THR A 201 1.09 16.86 -30.73
CA THR A 201 2.33 17.68 -30.75
C THR A 201 2.08 19.14 -30.38
N GLY A 202 1.02 19.39 -29.60
CA GLY A 202 0.62 20.72 -29.15
C GLY A 202 -0.31 21.48 -30.11
N GLY A 203 -0.77 20.84 -31.19
CA GLY A 203 -1.73 21.40 -32.13
C GLY A 203 -1.16 22.52 -33.01
N THR A 204 -2.00 23.01 -33.93
CA THR A 204 -1.73 24.26 -34.65
C THR A 204 -2.13 25.46 -33.80
N TYR A 205 -1.69 26.67 -34.21
CA TYR A 205 -2.15 27.90 -33.55
C TYR A 205 -3.68 28.03 -33.59
N GLU A 206 -4.31 27.71 -34.73
CA GLU A 206 -5.77 27.69 -34.86
C GLU A 206 -6.42 26.79 -33.80
N ASN A 207 -5.89 25.57 -33.60
CA ASN A 207 -6.48 24.66 -32.61
C ASN A 207 -6.40 25.25 -31.20
N ARG A 208 -5.25 25.81 -30.82
CA ARG A 208 -5.07 26.42 -29.49
C ARG A 208 -5.93 27.66 -29.30
N ASP A 209 -6.05 28.51 -30.32
CA ASP A 209 -6.92 29.69 -30.27
C ASP A 209 -8.39 29.30 -30.07
N VAL A 210 -8.89 28.34 -30.86
CA VAL A 210 -10.28 27.87 -30.76
C VAL A 210 -10.53 27.19 -29.41
N ILE A 211 -9.59 26.41 -28.89
CA ILE A 211 -9.70 25.77 -27.56
C ILE A 211 -9.76 26.82 -26.45
N ASN A 212 -8.96 27.89 -26.52
CA ASN A 212 -9.05 28.99 -25.56
C ASN A 212 -10.43 29.65 -25.59
N LYS A 213 -11.03 29.81 -26.78
CA LYS A 213 -12.41 30.32 -26.91
C LYS A 213 -13.44 29.34 -26.35
N PHE A 214 -13.28 28.03 -26.58
CA PHE A 214 -14.15 27.01 -25.98
C PHE A 214 -14.07 27.03 -24.44
N ASN A 215 -12.85 27.11 -23.88
CA ASN A 215 -12.63 27.25 -22.45
C ASN A 215 -13.30 28.51 -21.89
N LEU A 216 -13.15 29.65 -22.56
CA LEU A 216 -13.79 30.90 -22.15
C LEU A 216 -15.31 30.80 -22.13
N GLU A 217 -15.91 30.22 -23.16
CA GLU A 217 -17.36 30.09 -23.28
C GLU A 217 -17.94 29.10 -22.28
N ALA A 218 -17.27 27.97 -22.05
CA ALA A 218 -17.65 27.02 -21.02
C ALA A 218 -17.61 27.67 -19.63
N VAL A 219 -16.52 28.38 -19.29
CA VAL A 219 -16.40 29.10 -18.00
C VAL A 219 -17.49 30.16 -17.86
N ASN A 220 -17.71 31.00 -18.87
CA ASN A 220 -18.75 32.03 -18.84
C ASN A 220 -20.14 31.43 -18.66
N THR A 221 -20.43 30.32 -19.35
CA THR A 221 -21.70 29.61 -19.25
C THR A 221 -21.91 29.05 -17.84
N ILE A 222 -20.92 28.34 -17.29
CA ILE A 222 -20.97 27.79 -15.94
C ILE A 222 -21.20 28.93 -14.93
N ARG A 223 -20.41 30.01 -15.00
CA ARG A 223 -20.56 31.18 -14.11
C ARG A 223 -21.93 31.83 -14.23
N GLY A 224 -22.47 31.92 -15.45
CA GLY A 224 -23.74 32.55 -15.78
C GLY A 224 -24.98 31.87 -15.17
N THR A 225 -24.90 30.56 -14.88
CA THR A 225 -25.98 29.85 -14.19
C THR A 225 -26.19 30.32 -12.75
N GLY A 226 -25.23 31.01 -12.13
CA GLY A 226 -25.36 31.57 -10.78
C GLY A 226 -25.23 30.53 -9.65
N GLY A 227 -25.77 30.84 -8.47
CA GLY A 227 -25.66 29.96 -7.29
C GLY A 227 -24.20 29.70 -6.90
N ASN A 228 -23.87 28.45 -6.53
CA ASN A 228 -22.48 28.10 -6.22
C ASN A 228 -21.58 28.12 -7.48
N ASN A 229 -22.15 28.01 -8.69
CA ASN A 229 -21.36 28.03 -9.92
C ASN A 229 -20.65 29.35 -10.18
N SER A 230 -21.10 30.46 -9.58
CA SER A 230 -20.36 31.74 -9.61
C SER A 230 -18.99 31.66 -8.92
N GLN A 231 -18.78 30.67 -8.06
CA GLN A 231 -17.52 30.45 -7.31
C GLN A 231 -16.91 29.05 -7.52
N ARG A 232 -17.49 28.21 -8.40
CA ARG A 232 -17.02 26.83 -8.61
C ARG A 232 -15.59 26.79 -9.17
N PHE A 233 -14.78 25.86 -8.71
CA PHE A 233 -13.48 25.61 -9.34
C PHE A 233 -13.66 24.93 -10.68
N ILE A 234 -12.95 25.41 -11.70
CA ILE A 234 -13.08 24.90 -13.07
C ILE A 234 -11.69 24.61 -13.64
N LEU A 235 -11.48 23.37 -14.08
CA LEU A 235 -10.31 22.93 -14.80
C LEU A 235 -10.45 23.28 -16.29
N VAL A 236 -9.39 23.82 -16.88
CA VAL A 236 -9.30 24.09 -18.33
C VAL A 236 -8.07 23.39 -18.92
N PRO A 237 -8.23 22.58 -19.98
CA PRO A 237 -7.11 21.89 -20.60
C PRO A 237 -6.39 22.79 -21.62
N THR A 238 -5.13 22.45 -21.88
CA THR A 238 -4.43 22.83 -23.11
C THR A 238 -4.89 21.98 -24.31
N ASN A 239 -4.36 22.25 -25.51
CA ASN A 239 -4.57 21.35 -26.65
C ASN A 239 -4.11 19.93 -26.31
N ALA A 240 -4.98 18.93 -26.49
CA ALA A 240 -4.75 17.54 -26.12
C ALA A 240 -4.33 17.37 -24.63
N ALA A 241 -4.65 18.34 -23.76
CA ALA A 241 -4.18 18.41 -22.37
C ALA A 241 -2.65 18.24 -22.21
N THR A 242 -1.86 18.50 -23.25
CA THR A 242 -0.43 18.22 -23.23
C THR A 242 0.37 19.24 -22.39
N SER A 243 1.49 18.77 -21.84
CA SER A 243 2.51 19.54 -21.13
C SER A 243 3.53 20.22 -22.05
N LEU A 244 3.44 20.04 -23.37
CA LEU A 244 4.39 20.64 -24.33
C LEU A 244 4.36 22.17 -24.28
N ASP A 245 5.55 22.79 -24.31
CA ASP A 245 5.74 24.24 -24.20
C ASP A 245 4.86 25.05 -25.17
N THR A 246 4.68 24.58 -26.41
CA THR A 246 3.84 25.26 -27.41
C THR A 246 2.39 25.38 -26.97
N ALA A 247 1.85 24.36 -26.31
CA ALA A 247 0.49 24.36 -25.79
C ALA A 247 0.39 25.13 -24.48
N LEU A 248 1.37 24.96 -23.57
CA LEU A 248 1.40 25.67 -22.30
C LEU A 248 1.53 27.19 -22.47
N ASN A 249 2.34 27.64 -23.42
CA ASN A 249 2.60 29.07 -23.64
C ASN A 249 1.40 29.80 -24.24
N ASP A 250 0.58 29.10 -25.02
CA ASP A 250 -0.59 29.68 -25.69
C ASP A 250 -1.89 29.51 -24.88
N LEU A 251 -1.86 28.83 -23.73
CA LEU A 251 -3.03 28.71 -22.85
C LEU A 251 -3.41 30.08 -22.29
N ILE A 252 -4.66 30.47 -22.50
CA ILE A 252 -5.23 31.70 -21.93
C ILE A 252 -6.18 31.30 -20.80
N ILE A 253 -5.94 31.85 -19.61
CA ILE A 253 -6.88 31.67 -18.50
C ILE A 253 -8.14 32.51 -18.75
N PRO A 254 -9.34 31.90 -18.83
CA PRO A 254 -10.59 32.61 -18.99
C PRO A 254 -10.79 33.70 -17.94
N ASN A 255 -11.07 34.94 -18.40
CA ASN A 255 -11.32 36.11 -17.57
C ASN A 255 -10.23 36.47 -16.54
N ASN A 256 -9.05 35.84 -16.61
CA ASN A 256 -8.07 35.84 -15.53
C ASN A 256 -8.67 35.41 -14.17
N ASP A 257 -9.69 34.56 -14.19
CA ASP A 257 -10.39 34.03 -13.01
C ASP A 257 -9.40 33.20 -12.17
N ASP A 258 -9.33 33.46 -10.87
CA ASP A 258 -8.39 32.87 -9.92
C ASP A 258 -8.81 31.47 -9.44
N ARG A 259 -10.06 31.08 -9.68
CA ARG A 259 -10.61 29.75 -9.42
C ARG A 259 -10.50 28.80 -10.62
N ILE A 260 -9.84 29.23 -11.70
CA ILE A 260 -9.47 28.36 -12.81
C ILE A 260 -8.21 27.56 -12.48
N ILE A 261 -8.28 26.25 -12.68
CA ILE A 261 -7.20 25.29 -12.49
C ILE A 261 -6.75 24.82 -13.88
N VAL A 262 -5.45 24.65 -14.12
CA VAL A 262 -4.96 24.11 -15.39
C VAL A 262 -5.05 22.58 -15.35
N SER A 263 -5.65 21.98 -16.38
CA SER A 263 -5.71 20.52 -16.55
C SER A 263 -4.65 20.05 -17.54
N ILE A 264 -3.82 19.08 -17.13
CA ILE A 264 -2.75 18.50 -17.95
C ILE A 264 -2.81 16.98 -17.83
N HIS A 265 -2.51 16.26 -18.91
CA HIS A 265 -2.25 14.83 -18.90
C HIS A 265 -0.77 14.59 -19.19
N ALA A 266 -0.13 13.75 -18.38
CA ALA A 266 1.33 13.60 -18.43
C ALA A 266 1.78 12.17 -18.11
N TYR A 267 1.87 11.33 -19.15
CA TYR A 267 2.37 9.96 -19.05
C TYR A 267 3.88 9.91 -19.24
N SER A 268 4.61 10.22 -18.17
CA SER A 268 6.06 10.41 -18.20
C SER A 268 6.81 9.39 -17.33
N PRO A 269 7.94 8.81 -17.81
CA PRO A 269 8.45 8.88 -19.18
C PRO A 269 7.59 8.06 -20.16
N TYR A 270 7.32 8.59 -21.35
CA TYR A 270 6.42 8.00 -22.35
C TYR A 270 6.72 6.52 -22.68
N PHE A 271 7.99 6.20 -22.95
CA PHE A 271 8.39 4.84 -23.33
C PHE A 271 8.17 3.82 -22.22
N PHE A 272 8.22 4.26 -20.97
CA PHE A 272 7.87 3.41 -19.83
C PHE A 272 6.35 3.35 -19.67
N ALA A 273 5.69 4.52 -19.62
CA ALA A 273 4.31 4.69 -19.19
C ALA A 273 3.25 4.25 -20.21
N MET A 274 3.47 4.43 -21.52
CA MET A 274 2.45 4.19 -22.57
C MET A 274 2.90 3.27 -23.70
N ASP A 275 4.18 3.33 -24.11
CA ASP A 275 4.63 2.55 -25.27
C ASP A 275 4.75 1.07 -24.90
N ILE A 276 3.89 0.22 -25.47
CA ILE A 276 3.94 -1.23 -25.26
C ILE A 276 5.26 -1.86 -25.71
N ASN A 277 5.94 -1.28 -26.69
CA ASN A 277 7.24 -1.73 -27.17
C ASN A 277 8.42 -1.04 -26.46
N GLY A 278 8.13 -0.11 -25.55
CA GLY A 278 9.13 0.61 -24.76
C GLY A 278 9.60 -0.18 -23.54
N THR A 279 10.44 0.44 -22.71
CA THR A 279 11.06 -0.21 -21.55
C THR A 279 10.03 -0.70 -20.52
N SER A 280 10.28 -1.86 -19.92
CA SER A 280 9.59 -2.37 -18.73
C SER A 280 10.22 -1.90 -17.42
N GLU A 281 11.43 -1.36 -17.48
CA GLU A 281 12.20 -0.91 -16.33
C GLU A 281 11.99 0.58 -16.09
N TRP A 282 11.87 0.96 -14.82
CA TRP A 282 11.85 2.34 -14.36
C TRP A 282 12.75 2.52 -13.15
N GLY A 283 13.42 3.66 -13.08
CA GLY A 283 14.14 4.09 -11.88
C GLY A 283 15.57 4.55 -12.13
N SER A 284 16.01 4.54 -13.40
CA SER A 284 17.29 5.12 -13.81
C SER A 284 17.31 6.63 -13.51
N GLU A 285 18.52 7.20 -13.44
CA GLU A 285 18.67 8.65 -13.30
C GLU A 285 17.99 9.41 -14.45
N HIS A 286 17.99 8.84 -15.66
CA HIS A 286 17.34 9.43 -16.83
C HIS A 286 15.82 9.47 -16.67
N ASP A 287 15.20 8.39 -16.19
CA ASP A 287 13.74 8.33 -15.98
C ASP A 287 13.30 9.39 -14.96
N ARG A 288 14.02 9.46 -13.84
CA ARG A 288 13.76 10.43 -12.76
C ARG A 288 13.95 11.85 -13.24
N PHE A 289 15.01 12.10 -14.01
CA PHE A 289 15.30 13.42 -14.58
C PHE A 289 14.24 13.85 -15.60
N SER A 290 13.80 12.95 -16.49
CA SER A 290 12.75 13.23 -17.48
C SER A 290 11.46 13.67 -16.80
N LEU A 291 10.99 12.89 -15.83
CA LEU A 291 9.79 13.21 -15.06
C LEU A 291 9.96 14.52 -14.26
N THR A 292 11.10 14.70 -13.59
CA THR A 292 11.40 15.91 -12.82
C THR A 292 11.34 17.15 -13.71
N ASN A 293 11.95 17.12 -14.89
CA ASN A 293 11.97 18.27 -15.81
C ASN A 293 10.57 18.64 -16.30
N GLU A 294 9.73 17.65 -16.59
CA GLU A 294 8.36 17.90 -17.04
C GLU A 294 7.53 18.54 -15.92
N LEU A 295 7.60 18.00 -14.70
CA LEU A 295 6.93 18.59 -13.53
C LEU A 295 7.49 19.98 -13.18
N GLU A 296 8.80 20.21 -13.33
CA GLU A 296 9.41 21.53 -13.16
C GLU A 296 8.92 22.53 -14.21
N ALA A 297 8.79 22.13 -15.47
CA ALA A 297 8.26 23.01 -16.51
C ALA A 297 6.84 23.48 -16.18
N ILE A 298 6.00 22.57 -15.70
CA ILE A 298 4.63 22.86 -15.25
C ILE A 298 4.64 23.78 -14.02
N TYR A 299 5.43 23.43 -13.00
CA TYR A 299 5.54 24.20 -11.75
C TYR A 299 6.01 25.64 -12.00
N ASN A 300 7.11 25.81 -12.73
CA ASN A 300 7.72 27.11 -13.00
C ASN A 300 6.80 28.01 -13.85
N ARG A 301 5.96 27.41 -14.71
CA ARG A 301 5.01 28.16 -15.53
C ARG A 301 3.78 28.58 -14.76
N PHE A 302 3.18 27.68 -13.99
CA PHE A 302 1.86 27.90 -13.39
C PHE A 302 1.93 28.02 -11.87
N VAL A 303 2.35 26.95 -11.18
CA VAL A 303 2.19 26.85 -9.72
C VAL A 303 3.01 27.91 -8.99
N GLN A 304 4.26 28.13 -9.39
CA GLN A 304 5.11 29.18 -8.82
C GLN A 304 4.51 30.59 -9.01
N ASN A 305 3.70 30.77 -10.05
CA ASN A 305 3.02 32.03 -10.38
C ASN A 305 1.58 32.09 -9.84
N GLY A 306 1.23 31.24 -8.87
CA GLY A 306 -0.06 31.25 -8.19
C GLY A 306 -1.21 30.60 -8.96
N ARG A 307 -0.93 29.89 -10.05
CA ARG A 307 -1.93 29.15 -10.84
C ARG A 307 -1.92 27.67 -10.46
N ALA A 308 -3.04 27.18 -9.94
CA ALA A 308 -3.19 25.78 -9.59
C ALA A 308 -3.20 24.87 -10.83
N VAL A 309 -2.67 23.66 -10.67
CA VAL A 309 -2.57 22.65 -11.73
C VAL A 309 -3.01 21.29 -11.19
N VAL A 310 -3.78 20.56 -11.98
CA VAL A 310 -4.10 19.15 -11.76
C VAL A 310 -3.57 18.36 -12.96
N ILE A 311 -2.85 17.27 -12.68
CA ILE A 311 -2.58 16.26 -13.69
C ILE A 311 -3.76 15.29 -13.68
N GLY A 312 -4.70 15.52 -14.60
CA GLY A 312 -5.98 14.83 -14.68
C GLY A 312 -5.86 13.36 -15.08
N GLU A 313 -4.79 13.02 -15.78
CA GLU A 313 -4.47 11.64 -16.15
C GLU A 313 -2.96 11.39 -16.17
N PHE A 314 -2.57 10.30 -15.52
CA PHE A 314 -1.28 9.66 -15.67
C PHE A 314 -1.41 8.18 -15.30
N GLY A 315 -0.39 7.39 -15.60
CA GLY A 315 -0.32 5.99 -15.19
C GLY A 315 0.84 5.29 -15.89
N SER A 316 0.94 3.98 -15.67
CA SER A 316 1.82 3.13 -16.46
C SER A 316 1.13 1.82 -16.84
N ILE A 317 1.21 1.46 -18.13
CA ILE A 317 0.62 0.22 -18.66
C ILE A 317 1.26 -1.02 -18.06
N ASN A 318 0.52 -2.13 -18.03
CA ASN A 318 1.00 -3.39 -17.49
C ASN A 318 1.87 -4.15 -18.51
N LYS A 319 3.19 -4.14 -18.32
CA LYS A 319 4.16 -4.96 -19.09
C LYS A 319 4.66 -6.17 -18.30
N GLY A 320 3.97 -6.55 -17.22
CA GLY A 320 4.45 -7.58 -16.28
C GLY A 320 5.52 -7.08 -15.32
N ASN A 321 5.55 -5.77 -15.10
CA ASN A 321 6.63 -5.03 -14.46
C ASN A 321 6.15 -4.30 -13.21
N LEU A 322 5.44 -5.02 -12.33
CA LEU A 322 4.77 -4.45 -11.15
C LEU A 322 5.72 -3.59 -10.31
N SER A 323 6.91 -4.08 -9.96
CA SER A 323 7.88 -3.32 -9.15
C SER A 323 8.26 -1.97 -9.76
N SER A 324 8.46 -1.92 -11.08
CA SER A 324 8.75 -0.67 -11.81
C SER A 324 7.55 0.28 -11.82
N ARG A 325 6.33 -0.24 -12.01
CA ARG A 325 5.07 0.55 -11.96
C ARG A 325 4.81 1.12 -10.56
N VAL A 326 5.07 0.34 -9.50
CA VAL A 326 4.98 0.78 -8.10
C VAL A 326 5.98 1.89 -7.82
N ALA A 327 7.24 1.72 -8.21
CA ALA A 327 8.28 2.72 -8.02
C ALA A 327 8.00 4.02 -8.79
N HIS A 328 7.50 3.90 -10.02
CA HIS A 328 7.05 5.03 -10.83
C HIS A 328 5.88 5.76 -10.18
N ALA A 329 4.82 5.05 -9.78
CA ALA A 329 3.63 5.62 -9.16
C ALA A 329 3.96 6.40 -7.89
N GLU A 330 4.77 5.82 -7.00
CA GLU A 330 5.17 6.47 -5.75
C GLU A 330 6.02 7.72 -6.01
N HIS A 331 7.00 7.62 -6.90
CA HIS A 331 7.88 8.75 -7.20
C HIS A 331 7.14 9.87 -7.93
N TYR A 332 6.26 9.54 -8.88
CA TYR A 332 5.45 10.51 -9.61
C TYR A 332 4.55 11.29 -8.64
N ALA A 333 3.75 10.59 -7.82
CA ALA A 333 2.87 11.24 -6.85
C ALA A 333 3.68 12.10 -5.85
N ARG A 334 4.85 11.64 -5.42
CA ARG A 334 5.74 12.38 -4.52
C ARG A 334 6.31 13.65 -5.13
N GLU A 335 6.80 13.58 -6.37
CA GLU A 335 7.38 14.73 -7.05
C GLU A 335 6.31 15.76 -7.45
N ALA A 336 5.11 15.32 -7.82
CA ALA A 336 3.99 16.20 -8.09
C ALA A 336 3.48 16.88 -6.80
N SER A 337 3.29 16.12 -5.72
CA SER A 337 2.84 16.63 -4.42
C SER A 337 3.80 17.69 -3.85
N LYS A 338 5.13 17.48 -3.95
CA LYS A 338 6.15 18.49 -3.58
C LYS A 338 5.97 19.83 -4.30
N ARG A 339 5.38 19.80 -5.49
CA ARG A 339 5.13 20.96 -6.35
C ARG A 339 3.70 21.49 -6.24
N GLY A 340 2.90 20.97 -5.30
CA GLY A 340 1.50 21.38 -5.12
C GLY A 340 0.59 20.98 -6.27
N ILE A 341 0.93 19.90 -6.99
CA ILE A 341 0.18 19.37 -8.13
C ILE A 341 -0.51 18.09 -7.68
N ALA A 342 -1.84 18.05 -7.77
CA ALA A 342 -2.61 16.82 -7.57
C ALA A 342 -2.55 15.97 -8.84
N VAL A 343 -2.49 14.65 -8.67
CA VAL A 343 -2.37 13.68 -9.76
C VAL A 343 -3.48 12.65 -9.71
N PHE A 344 -4.02 12.27 -10.86
CA PHE A 344 -5.13 11.33 -10.99
C PHE A 344 -4.73 10.12 -11.82
N TRP A 345 -4.67 8.95 -11.18
CA TRP A 345 -4.30 7.71 -11.88
C TRP A 345 -5.43 7.32 -12.84
N TRP A 346 -5.10 7.12 -14.12
CA TRP A 346 -6.04 6.61 -15.12
C TRP A 346 -6.32 5.14 -14.82
N ASP A 347 -7.53 4.79 -14.38
CA ASP A 347 -7.95 3.38 -14.25
C ASP A 347 -9.05 3.14 -15.27
N ASN A 348 -8.79 2.23 -16.21
CA ASN A 348 -9.69 1.93 -17.31
C ASN A 348 -10.30 0.53 -17.21
N GLY A 349 -10.09 -0.17 -16.09
CA GLY A 349 -10.62 -1.50 -15.84
C GLY A 349 -9.96 -2.65 -16.60
N ILE A 350 -8.92 -2.40 -17.38
CA ILE A 350 -8.17 -3.41 -18.14
C ILE A 350 -6.83 -3.73 -17.42
N PRO A 351 -6.66 -4.92 -16.80
CA PRO A 351 -5.43 -5.30 -16.10
C PRO A 351 -4.45 -6.11 -16.98
N THR A 352 -4.84 -6.44 -18.21
CA THR A 352 -4.16 -7.43 -19.06
C THR A 352 -2.68 -7.11 -19.24
N GLN A 353 -1.83 -8.12 -19.07
CA GLN A 353 -0.39 -7.95 -19.26
C GLN A 353 -0.03 -7.83 -20.75
N ASN A 354 0.95 -6.98 -21.06
CA ASN A 354 1.55 -6.80 -22.39
C ASN A 354 0.55 -6.34 -23.46
N VAL A 355 -0.46 -5.56 -23.06
CA VAL A 355 -1.40 -4.91 -23.97
C VAL A 355 -1.36 -3.40 -23.71
N ALA A 356 -1.46 -2.60 -24.78
CA ALA A 356 -1.60 -1.15 -24.65
C ALA A 356 -2.89 -0.79 -23.90
N GLU A 357 -2.97 0.40 -23.31
CA GLU A 357 -4.17 0.85 -22.57
C GLU A 357 -4.54 -0.08 -21.40
N THR A 358 -3.58 -0.43 -20.53
CA THR A 358 -3.78 -1.38 -19.41
C THR A 358 -3.41 -0.78 -18.07
N TYR A 359 -4.25 0.15 -17.61
CA TYR A 359 -3.95 0.95 -16.43
C TYR A 359 -4.76 0.56 -15.18
N ALA A 360 -5.59 -0.49 -15.25
CA ALA A 360 -6.41 -0.88 -14.11
C ALA A 360 -5.57 -1.18 -12.88
N ILE A 361 -6.05 -0.72 -11.73
CA ILE A 361 -5.54 -1.07 -10.40
C ILE A 361 -6.67 -1.62 -9.51
N LEU A 362 -7.94 -1.26 -9.77
CA LEU A 362 -9.11 -1.79 -9.09
C LEU A 362 -9.89 -2.79 -9.98
N ASN A 363 -10.16 -3.99 -9.45
CA ASN A 363 -11.16 -4.90 -10.00
C ASN A 363 -12.54 -4.46 -9.54
N ARG A 364 -13.25 -3.75 -10.42
CA ARG A 364 -14.56 -3.16 -10.11
C ARG A 364 -15.65 -4.21 -9.87
N SER A 365 -15.58 -5.35 -10.55
CA SER A 365 -16.58 -6.43 -10.40
C SER A 365 -16.43 -7.16 -9.07
N ALA A 366 -15.20 -7.43 -8.65
CA ALA A 366 -14.90 -8.14 -7.41
C ALA A 366 -14.76 -7.22 -6.19
N LEU A 367 -14.66 -5.91 -6.39
CA LEU A 367 -14.33 -4.92 -5.36
C LEU A 367 -13.01 -5.27 -4.63
N THR A 368 -12.03 -5.75 -5.38
CA THR A 368 -10.66 -6.06 -4.93
C THR A 368 -9.65 -5.30 -5.78
N TRP A 369 -8.40 -5.19 -5.35
CA TRP A 369 -7.36 -4.51 -6.13
C TRP A 369 -6.58 -5.52 -6.97
N TYR A 370 -6.43 -5.26 -8.28
CA TYR A 370 -5.50 -6.01 -9.13
C TYR A 370 -4.05 -5.77 -8.71
N PHE A 371 -3.74 -4.51 -8.38
CA PHE A 371 -2.40 -4.06 -7.99
C PHE A 371 -2.49 -3.11 -6.78
N PRO A 372 -2.81 -3.62 -5.57
CA PRO A 372 -2.90 -2.80 -4.36
C PRO A 372 -1.61 -2.04 -4.07
N GLU A 373 -0.45 -2.57 -4.47
CA GLU A 373 0.86 -1.96 -4.27
C GLU A 373 1.01 -0.65 -5.04
N ILE A 374 0.44 -0.56 -6.25
CA ILE A 374 0.42 0.68 -7.04
C ILE A 374 -0.47 1.71 -6.35
N ALA A 375 -1.65 1.31 -5.91
CA ALA A 375 -2.57 2.18 -5.19
C ALA A 375 -1.95 2.71 -3.89
N GLN A 376 -1.34 1.85 -3.08
CA GLN A 376 -0.63 2.25 -1.86
C GLN A 376 0.57 3.16 -2.15
N ALA A 377 1.33 2.89 -3.22
CA ALA A 377 2.42 3.74 -3.67
C ALA A 377 1.95 5.16 -3.99
N LEU A 378 0.81 5.30 -4.66
CA LEU A 378 0.18 6.59 -4.93
C LEU A 378 -0.16 7.34 -3.63
N ILE A 379 -0.77 6.64 -2.66
CA ILE A 379 -1.11 7.24 -1.35
C ILE A 379 0.16 7.69 -0.60
N ARG A 380 1.19 6.83 -0.51
CA ARG A 380 2.46 7.19 0.14
C ARG A 380 3.16 8.36 -0.55
N GLY A 381 3.19 8.34 -1.88
CA GLY A 381 3.80 9.40 -2.67
C GLY A 381 3.12 10.74 -2.41
N ALA A 382 1.80 10.76 -2.35
CA ALA A 382 1.01 11.96 -2.06
C ALA A 382 1.08 12.46 -0.61
N GLY A 383 1.77 11.75 0.29
CA GLY A 383 1.88 12.11 1.72
C GLY A 383 0.66 11.72 2.56
N GLY A 384 -0.12 10.73 2.13
CA GLY A 384 -1.19 10.14 2.93
C GLY A 384 -0.68 9.11 3.92
N ASP A 385 -1.26 9.10 5.13
CA ASP A 385 -1.11 7.98 6.07
C ASP A 385 -1.93 6.80 5.55
N ILE A 386 -1.28 5.65 5.34
CA ILE A 386 -2.02 4.40 5.07
C ILE A 386 -2.65 3.99 6.40
N GLN A 387 -3.97 4.16 6.53
CA GLN A 387 -4.68 3.44 7.58
C GLN A 387 -4.65 1.95 7.24
N PRO A 388 -4.36 1.04 8.18
CA PRO A 388 -4.46 -0.39 7.95
C PRO A 388 -5.93 -0.75 7.74
N THR A 389 -6.41 -0.63 6.51
CA THR A 389 -7.68 -1.20 6.11
C THR A 389 -7.50 -2.70 5.98
N SER A 390 -8.30 -3.44 6.74
CA SER A 390 -8.40 -4.89 6.68
C SER A 390 -8.61 -5.31 5.23
N THR A 391 -7.62 -5.96 4.64
CA THR A 391 -7.66 -6.50 3.28
C THR A 391 -8.74 -7.59 3.19
N PRO A 392 -9.76 -7.45 2.34
CA PRO A 392 -10.50 -8.60 1.85
C PRO A 392 -9.62 -9.34 0.84
N MET A 393 -9.44 -10.64 1.07
CA MET A 393 -8.65 -11.52 0.23
C MET A 393 -9.25 -11.73 -1.18
N PRO A 394 -8.40 -12.10 -2.16
CA PRO A 394 -8.73 -12.10 -3.58
C PRO A 394 -9.56 -13.32 -4.01
N THR A 395 -10.41 -13.13 -5.03
CA THR A 395 -11.03 -14.20 -5.83
C THR A 395 -10.17 -14.46 -7.10
N PRO A 396 -9.98 -15.71 -7.57
CA PRO A 396 -8.95 -16.07 -8.56
C PRO A 396 -9.34 -15.94 -10.06
N THR A 397 -8.33 -15.60 -10.88
CA THR A 397 -7.91 -16.07 -12.26
C THR A 397 -8.70 -15.82 -13.57
N GLU A 398 -7.94 -15.57 -14.66
CA GLU A 398 -8.27 -15.99 -16.05
C GLU A 398 -8.71 -17.47 -16.06
N GLY A 399 -9.89 -17.79 -16.58
CA GLY A 399 -10.51 -19.12 -16.38
C GLY A 399 -10.63 -19.98 -17.64
N LEU A 400 -10.15 -21.23 -17.54
CA LEU A 400 -10.66 -22.41 -18.27
C LEU A 400 -12.20 -22.45 -18.19
N LEU A 401 -12.91 -22.69 -19.31
CA LEU A 401 -14.36 -22.94 -19.31
C LEU A 401 -14.63 -24.43 -19.11
N TYR A 402 -15.11 -24.82 -17.92
CA TYR A 402 -15.49 -26.21 -17.63
C TYR A 402 -16.64 -26.66 -18.54
N GLY A 403 -16.55 -27.87 -19.06
CA GLY A 403 -17.47 -28.43 -20.05
C GLY A 403 -17.15 -28.11 -21.53
N ASP A 404 -16.23 -27.20 -21.84
CA ASP A 404 -15.83 -26.86 -23.22
C ASP A 404 -14.59 -27.67 -23.65
N LEU A 405 -14.82 -28.91 -24.06
CA LEU A 405 -13.77 -29.87 -24.42
C LEU A 405 -13.07 -29.54 -25.75
N ASN A 406 -13.68 -28.69 -26.58
CA ASN A 406 -13.15 -28.31 -27.89
C ASN A 406 -12.56 -26.89 -27.93
N ALA A 407 -12.59 -26.17 -26.80
CA ALA A 407 -12.09 -24.80 -26.63
C ALA A 407 -12.75 -23.77 -27.57
N SER A 408 -14.03 -23.95 -27.89
CA SER A 408 -14.80 -23.02 -28.73
C SER A 408 -15.29 -21.78 -27.98
N GLY A 409 -15.17 -21.75 -26.66
CA GLY A 409 -15.77 -20.76 -25.78
C GLY A 409 -17.26 -21.02 -25.50
N GLN A 410 -17.80 -22.17 -25.90
CA GLN A 410 -19.19 -22.57 -25.66
C GLN A 410 -19.25 -24.03 -25.18
N VAL A 411 -20.22 -24.32 -24.29
CA VAL A 411 -20.49 -25.69 -23.81
C VAL A 411 -21.74 -26.20 -24.52
N ASP A 412 -21.58 -27.06 -25.52
CA ASP A 412 -22.69 -27.55 -26.35
C ASP A 412 -22.65 -29.06 -26.67
N SER A 413 -23.54 -29.50 -27.56
CA SER A 413 -23.68 -30.92 -27.94
C SER A 413 -22.41 -31.54 -28.56
N SER A 414 -21.50 -30.71 -29.06
CA SER A 414 -20.20 -31.09 -29.61
C SER A 414 -19.27 -31.58 -28.50
N ASP A 415 -19.24 -30.89 -27.35
CA ASP A 415 -18.46 -31.26 -26.17
C ASP A 415 -18.99 -32.53 -25.52
N LEU A 416 -20.32 -32.66 -25.44
CA LEU A 416 -20.97 -33.88 -24.98
C LEU A 416 -20.62 -35.09 -25.86
N THR A 417 -20.46 -34.86 -27.17
CA THR A 417 -20.05 -35.90 -28.12
C THR A 417 -18.57 -36.27 -27.94
N LEU A 418 -17.70 -35.30 -27.68
CA LEU A 418 -16.29 -35.55 -27.38
C LEU A 418 -16.11 -36.33 -26.08
N LEU A 419 -16.76 -35.90 -25.00
CA LEU A 419 -16.72 -36.59 -23.71
C LEU A 419 -17.23 -38.04 -23.83
N LYS A 420 -18.34 -38.24 -24.56
CA LYS A 420 -18.87 -39.59 -24.82
C LYS A 420 -17.90 -40.47 -25.63
N ARG A 421 -17.23 -39.92 -26.64
CA ARG A 421 -16.24 -40.67 -27.45
C ARG A 421 -14.99 -41.01 -26.64
N HIS A 422 -14.59 -40.12 -25.72
CA HIS A 422 -13.48 -40.36 -24.80
C HIS A 422 -13.79 -41.51 -23.84
N LEU A 423 -14.97 -41.50 -23.20
CA LEU A 423 -15.42 -42.56 -22.28
C LEU A 423 -15.62 -43.93 -22.96
N LEU A 424 -15.88 -43.95 -24.27
CA LEU A 424 -15.98 -45.18 -25.07
C LEU A 424 -14.62 -45.64 -25.63
N GLY A 425 -13.53 -44.94 -25.32
CA GLY A 425 -12.17 -45.27 -25.78
C GLY A 425 -11.93 -45.00 -27.27
N HIS A 426 -12.78 -44.20 -27.92
CA HIS A 426 -12.65 -43.86 -29.34
C HIS A 426 -11.71 -42.68 -29.60
N ILE A 427 -11.46 -41.85 -28.59
CA ILE A 427 -10.51 -40.73 -28.60
C ILE A 427 -9.83 -40.57 -27.23
N THR A 428 -8.67 -39.95 -27.20
CA THR A 428 -8.00 -39.53 -25.96
C THR A 428 -8.04 -38.00 -25.89
N LEU A 429 -8.41 -37.45 -24.73
CA LEU A 429 -8.39 -36.01 -24.51
C LEU A 429 -6.96 -35.55 -24.20
N THR A 430 -6.67 -34.27 -24.43
CA THR A 430 -5.43 -33.66 -23.94
C THR A 430 -5.54 -33.43 -22.43
N SER A 431 -4.43 -33.21 -21.73
CA SER A 431 -4.48 -32.90 -20.28
C SER A 431 -5.32 -31.66 -19.95
N ALA A 432 -5.45 -30.71 -20.89
CA ALA A 432 -6.37 -29.58 -20.74
C ALA A 432 -7.84 -29.99 -20.96
N GLY A 433 -8.09 -30.85 -21.97
CA GLY A 433 -9.39 -31.45 -22.24
C GLY A 433 -9.91 -32.33 -21.09
N GLU A 434 -9.03 -33.08 -20.42
CA GLU A 434 -9.39 -33.88 -19.24
C GLU A 434 -9.79 -32.99 -18.06
N ARG A 435 -9.10 -31.87 -17.84
CA ARG A 435 -9.44 -30.90 -16.78
C ARG A 435 -10.79 -30.23 -16.98
N VAL A 436 -11.11 -29.78 -18.19
CA VAL A 436 -12.44 -29.19 -18.47
C VAL A 436 -13.54 -30.24 -18.56
N ALA A 437 -13.18 -31.53 -18.73
CA ALA A 437 -14.12 -32.63 -18.76
C ALA A 437 -14.54 -33.10 -17.37
N ASP A 438 -13.69 -32.96 -16.35
CA ASP A 438 -14.05 -33.18 -14.94
C ASP A 438 -14.87 -31.99 -14.43
N VAL A 439 -16.15 -32.00 -14.78
CA VAL A 439 -17.08 -30.93 -14.42
C VAL A 439 -17.59 -31.07 -12.98
N ASN A 440 -17.28 -32.18 -12.30
CA ASN A 440 -17.72 -32.42 -10.95
C ASN A 440 -16.63 -32.12 -9.90
N GLY A 441 -15.36 -32.09 -10.33
CA GLY A 441 -14.21 -31.69 -9.53
C GLY A 441 -13.64 -32.80 -8.64
N ASP A 442 -13.92 -34.07 -8.95
CA ASP A 442 -13.42 -35.24 -8.21
C ASP A 442 -12.09 -35.81 -8.74
N ASN A 443 -11.52 -35.18 -9.78
CA ASN A 443 -10.34 -35.59 -10.53
C ASN A 443 -10.50 -36.91 -11.31
N GLU A 444 -11.73 -37.37 -11.57
CA GLU A 444 -12.01 -38.53 -12.42
C GLU A 444 -12.98 -38.19 -13.55
N VAL A 445 -12.54 -38.28 -14.82
CA VAL A 445 -13.45 -38.09 -15.97
C VAL A 445 -14.27 -39.37 -16.23
N ASN A 446 -15.54 -39.38 -15.81
CA ASN A 446 -16.38 -40.57 -15.87
C ASN A 446 -17.85 -40.27 -16.29
N ALA A 447 -18.74 -41.25 -16.08
CA ALA A 447 -20.15 -41.15 -16.48
C ALA A 447 -20.94 -40.08 -15.70
N LEU A 448 -20.46 -39.67 -14.53
CA LEU A 448 -21.01 -38.58 -13.72
C LEU A 448 -20.80 -37.24 -14.42
N ASP A 449 -19.60 -36.98 -14.96
CA ASP A 449 -19.30 -35.77 -15.74
C ASP A 449 -20.12 -35.68 -17.01
N LEU A 450 -20.26 -36.80 -17.73
CA LEU A 450 -21.12 -36.87 -18.90
C LEU A 450 -22.58 -36.53 -18.55
N THR A 451 -23.03 -36.94 -17.36
CA THR A 451 -24.39 -36.66 -16.87
C THR A 451 -24.54 -35.19 -16.51
N LEU A 452 -23.55 -34.58 -15.87
CA LEU A 452 -23.54 -33.16 -15.51
C LEU A 452 -23.45 -32.28 -16.75
N LEU A 453 -22.54 -32.57 -17.69
CA LEU A 453 -22.43 -31.90 -18.99
C LEU A 453 -23.76 -31.93 -19.76
N LYS A 454 -24.44 -33.08 -19.75
CA LYS A 454 -25.79 -33.20 -20.33
C LYS A 454 -26.83 -32.36 -19.60
N ARG A 455 -26.80 -32.32 -18.27
CA ARG A 455 -27.73 -31.50 -17.46
C ARG A 455 -27.52 -30.01 -17.71
N TYR A 456 -26.27 -29.57 -17.89
CA TYR A 456 -25.91 -28.19 -18.19
C TYR A 456 -26.43 -27.76 -19.57
N ILE A 457 -26.20 -28.57 -20.61
CA ILE A 457 -26.73 -28.31 -21.98
C ILE A 457 -28.27 -28.27 -21.99
N LEU A 458 -28.93 -29.10 -21.18
CA LEU A 458 -30.38 -29.11 -21.03
C LEU A 458 -30.92 -28.00 -20.09
N ARG A 459 -30.05 -27.11 -19.60
CA ARG A 459 -30.36 -26.02 -18.65
C ARG A 459 -31.06 -26.51 -17.37
N LYS A 460 -30.75 -27.74 -16.94
CA LYS A 460 -31.20 -28.31 -15.66
C LYS A 460 -30.26 -27.94 -14.50
N ILE A 461 -29.05 -27.53 -14.85
CA ILE A 461 -28.07 -26.83 -14.00
C ILE A 461 -27.54 -25.68 -14.86
N ASP A 462 -27.21 -24.56 -14.24
CA ASP A 462 -26.68 -23.35 -14.85
C ASP A 462 -25.17 -23.15 -14.56
N LYS A 463 -24.62 -23.99 -13.67
CA LYS A 463 -23.20 -24.12 -13.35
C LYS A 463 -22.83 -25.58 -13.08
N PHE A 464 -21.57 -25.93 -13.30
CA PHE A 464 -21.00 -27.22 -12.94
C PHE A 464 -20.55 -27.25 -11.48
N PRO A 465 -20.61 -28.41 -10.80
CA PRO A 465 -20.14 -28.53 -9.41
C PRO A 465 -18.69 -28.09 -9.20
N VAL A 466 -17.81 -28.30 -10.19
CA VAL A 466 -16.40 -27.83 -10.13
C VAL A 466 -16.29 -26.30 -10.18
N GLU A 467 -17.24 -25.61 -10.81
CA GLU A 467 -17.29 -24.14 -10.86
C GLU A 467 -17.76 -23.54 -9.53
N GLU A 468 -18.35 -24.37 -8.65
CA GLU A 468 -18.66 -23.99 -7.28
C GLU A 468 -17.44 -24.13 -6.35
N ASN A 469 -16.37 -24.85 -6.76
CA ASN A 469 -15.12 -25.04 -6.00
C ASN A 469 -13.84 -25.17 -6.88
N PRO A 470 -13.38 -24.13 -7.60
CA PRO A 470 -12.16 -24.22 -8.40
C PRO A 470 -10.88 -24.13 -7.53
N ILE A 471 -10.08 -25.20 -7.51
CA ILE A 471 -8.74 -25.30 -6.91
C ILE A 471 -7.69 -25.39 -8.02
N GLN A 472 -6.75 -24.45 -8.12
CA GLN A 472 -5.50 -24.66 -8.86
C GLN A 472 -4.29 -24.43 -7.93
N ASP A 473 -3.22 -25.16 -8.19
CA ASP A 473 -2.34 -25.82 -7.22
C ASP A 473 -0.98 -25.10 -7.07
N ASP A 474 -0.83 -24.23 -6.07
CA ASP A 474 0.46 -23.72 -5.56
C ASP A 474 0.48 -23.78 -4.02
N ALA A 475 -0.14 -24.81 -3.45
CA ALA A 475 -0.28 -24.94 -2.01
C ALA A 475 1.08 -24.88 -1.31
N GLY A 476 1.26 -23.92 -0.39
CA GLY A 476 2.57 -23.69 0.21
C GLY A 476 2.54 -22.98 1.54
N ILE A 477 3.67 -23.04 2.24
CA ILE A 477 3.89 -22.39 3.53
C ILE A 477 5.16 -21.54 3.42
N LEU A 478 5.08 -20.30 3.88
CA LEU A 478 6.21 -19.42 4.08
C LEU A 478 6.79 -19.65 5.48
N TYR A 479 8.05 -20.04 5.55
CA TYR A 479 8.76 -20.24 6.83
C TYR A 479 9.67 -19.05 7.11
N ASN A 480 9.24 -18.19 8.03
CA ASN A 480 9.94 -16.96 8.41
C ASN A 480 10.85 -17.22 9.62
N GLY A 481 12.16 -17.24 9.39
CA GLY A 481 13.16 -17.56 10.41
C GLY A 481 14.33 -18.34 9.82
N ARG A 482 15.23 -18.83 10.70
CA ARG A 482 16.25 -19.80 10.31
C ARG A 482 15.70 -21.21 10.44
N PHE A 483 15.40 -21.84 9.30
CA PHE A 483 14.82 -23.18 9.22
C PHE A 483 15.78 -24.19 8.59
N ASP A 484 15.76 -25.42 9.12
CA ASP A 484 16.39 -26.59 8.53
C ASP A 484 15.33 -27.43 7.81
N PHE A 485 15.54 -27.66 6.51
CA PHE A 485 14.67 -28.43 5.62
C PHE A 485 15.24 -29.83 5.28
N SER A 486 16.32 -30.25 5.94
CA SER A 486 16.98 -31.53 5.64
C SER A 486 16.13 -32.77 5.96
N ASP A 487 15.17 -32.64 6.88
CA ASP A 487 14.27 -33.71 7.29
C ASP A 487 12.96 -33.66 6.48
N THR A 488 12.72 -34.69 5.67
CA THR A 488 11.52 -34.79 4.82
C THR A 488 10.21 -34.87 5.59
N LEU A 489 10.23 -35.17 6.89
CA LEU A 489 9.03 -35.16 7.73
C LEU A 489 8.53 -33.75 8.06
N GLY A 490 9.36 -32.73 7.87
CA GLY A 490 8.97 -31.34 8.05
C GLY A 490 10.09 -30.46 8.58
N PRO A 491 9.99 -29.13 8.40
CA PRO A 491 11.07 -28.21 8.70
C PRO A 491 11.23 -27.96 10.20
N LYS A 492 12.48 -27.73 10.61
CA LYS A 492 12.88 -27.50 12.01
C LYS A 492 13.37 -26.09 12.23
N CYS A 493 13.11 -25.53 13.41
CA CYS A 493 13.69 -24.26 13.84
C CYS A 493 13.86 -24.21 15.36
N ALA A 494 14.54 -23.16 15.85
CA ALA A 494 14.85 -23.00 17.28
C ALA A 494 14.63 -21.57 17.78
N TRP A 495 15.11 -20.58 17.03
CA TRP A 495 15.16 -19.18 17.46
C TRP A 495 13.79 -18.56 17.74
N SER A 496 13.77 -17.59 18.66
CA SER A 496 12.57 -16.80 19.00
C SER A 496 11.95 -16.21 17.74
N GLY A 497 10.62 -16.16 17.69
CA GLY A 497 9.88 -15.56 16.58
C GLY A 497 9.93 -16.31 15.24
N SER A 498 10.55 -17.49 15.19
CA SER A 498 10.41 -18.38 14.04
C SER A 498 8.92 -18.69 13.81
N SER A 499 8.44 -18.58 12.57
CA SER A 499 7.02 -18.74 12.27
C SER A 499 6.76 -19.44 10.94
N ALA A 500 5.60 -20.09 10.87
CA ALA A 500 5.01 -20.63 9.65
C ALA A 500 3.80 -19.78 9.27
N GLU A 501 3.82 -19.22 8.07
CA GLU A 501 2.80 -18.32 7.53
C GLU A 501 2.19 -18.94 6.27
N LEU A 502 0.86 -19.03 6.23
CA LEU A 502 0.14 -19.74 5.17
C LEU A 502 -1.27 -19.18 4.95
N ASN A 503 -1.82 -19.43 3.76
CA ASN A 503 -3.23 -19.19 3.47
C ASN A 503 -3.95 -20.53 3.38
N PHE A 504 -5.17 -20.63 3.89
CA PHE A 504 -6.01 -21.81 3.77
C PHE A 504 -7.45 -21.43 3.48
N SER A 505 -8.22 -22.31 2.85
CA SER A 505 -9.68 -22.19 2.78
C SER A 505 -10.35 -23.23 3.65
N GLY A 506 -11.36 -22.86 4.43
CA GLY A 506 -12.10 -23.79 5.28
C GLY A 506 -12.72 -23.10 6.48
N THR A 507 -13.09 -23.87 7.49
CA THR A 507 -13.69 -23.37 8.74
C THR A 507 -12.82 -23.63 9.97
N GLU A 508 -11.70 -24.34 9.79
CA GLU A 508 -10.83 -24.77 10.88
C GLU A 508 -9.40 -24.99 10.40
N ALA A 509 -8.46 -24.92 11.34
CA ALA A 509 -7.06 -25.25 11.12
C ALA A 509 -6.49 -25.96 12.35
N SER A 510 -5.68 -26.99 12.10
CA SER A 510 -4.91 -27.72 13.11
C SER A 510 -3.47 -27.85 12.66
N VAL A 511 -2.55 -27.96 13.61
CA VAL A 511 -1.12 -28.18 13.34
C VAL A 511 -0.60 -29.33 14.19
N THR A 512 0.29 -30.15 13.62
CA THR A 512 1.06 -31.14 14.37
C THR A 512 2.48 -30.63 14.55
N ILE A 513 2.89 -30.43 15.79
CA ILE A 513 4.21 -29.92 16.17
C ILE A 513 4.91 -30.96 17.03
N LYS A 514 6.19 -31.20 16.74
CA LYS A 514 7.10 -31.87 17.66
C LYS A 514 7.97 -30.82 18.34
N SER A 515 8.03 -30.85 19.66
CA SER A 515 8.89 -29.98 20.48
C SER A 515 9.81 -30.82 21.34
N THR A 516 11.06 -30.39 21.49
CA THR A 516 12.05 -31.04 22.38
C THR A 516 12.01 -30.52 23.82
N GLY A 517 11.45 -29.33 24.06
CA GLY A 517 11.27 -28.73 25.40
C GLY A 517 9.93 -28.01 25.53
N GLU A 518 9.80 -27.12 26.51
CA GLU A 518 8.56 -26.36 26.79
C GLU A 518 8.44 -25.14 25.88
N ASN A 519 7.93 -25.35 24.66
CA ASN A 519 7.74 -24.26 23.71
C ASN A 519 6.30 -23.74 23.70
N TRP A 520 6.16 -22.42 23.74
CA TRP A 520 4.89 -21.72 23.62
C TRP A 520 4.72 -21.15 22.22
N PHE A 521 3.47 -21.14 21.76
CA PHE A 521 3.07 -20.75 20.43
C PHE A 521 1.86 -19.83 20.49
N GLN A 522 1.67 -19.05 19.44
CA GLN A 522 0.46 -18.26 19.23
C GLN A 522 0.06 -18.34 17.77
N ALA A 523 -1.21 -18.65 17.51
CA ALA A 523 -1.78 -18.52 16.17
C ALA A 523 -2.37 -17.12 16.02
N ILE A 524 -2.12 -16.49 14.88
CA ILE A 524 -2.73 -15.23 14.47
C ILE A 524 -3.53 -15.55 13.20
N ILE A 525 -4.85 -15.39 13.26
CA ILE A 525 -5.78 -15.66 12.16
C ILE A 525 -6.34 -14.34 11.65
N ASP A 526 -6.17 -14.04 10.37
CA ASP A 526 -6.66 -12.81 9.73
C ASP A 526 -6.25 -11.53 10.51
N GLY A 527 -5.01 -11.54 11.01
CA GLY A 527 -4.44 -10.45 11.82
C GLY A 527 -4.86 -10.44 13.30
N GLN A 528 -5.73 -11.36 13.74
CA GLN A 528 -6.19 -11.44 15.13
C GLN A 528 -5.44 -12.54 15.91
N PRO A 529 -4.70 -12.18 16.98
CA PRO A 529 -4.01 -13.17 17.80
C PRO A 529 -5.00 -13.96 18.66
N LEU A 530 -4.85 -15.28 18.67
CA LEU A 530 -5.60 -16.21 19.53
C LEU A 530 -4.87 -16.45 20.86
N ASP A 531 -5.50 -17.17 21.78
CA ASP A 531 -4.87 -17.61 23.03
C ASP A 531 -3.63 -18.48 22.75
N PRO A 532 -2.53 -18.27 23.49
CA PRO A 532 -1.31 -19.04 23.29
C PRO A 532 -1.45 -20.47 23.83
N PHE A 533 -0.71 -21.40 23.25
CA PHE A 533 -0.68 -22.80 23.67
C PHE A 533 0.75 -23.33 23.79
N VAL A 534 0.91 -24.47 24.46
CA VAL A 534 2.22 -25.08 24.74
C VAL A 534 2.33 -26.47 24.13
N VAL A 535 3.52 -26.81 23.62
CA VAL A 535 3.92 -28.19 23.30
C VAL A 535 5.22 -28.47 24.04
N ASN A 536 5.13 -29.34 25.06
CA ASN A 536 6.22 -29.60 25.99
C ASN A 536 6.81 -31.00 25.83
N SER A 537 8.04 -31.10 25.29
CA SER A 537 8.80 -32.35 25.12
C SER A 537 7.99 -33.51 24.52
N THR A 538 7.15 -33.21 23.53
CA THR A 538 6.21 -34.16 22.92
C THR A 538 5.91 -33.80 21.46
N THR A 539 5.23 -34.71 20.77
CA THR A 539 4.53 -34.40 19.52
C THR A 539 3.05 -34.27 19.80
N SER A 540 2.42 -33.18 19.36
CA SER A 540 0.99 -32.94 19.60
C SER A 540 0.33 -32.31 18.39
N THR A 541 -0.89 -32.76 18.10
CA THR A 541 -1.80 -32.11 17.14
C THR A 541 -2.69 -31.16 17.92
N ILE A 542 -2.65 -29.88 17.56
CA ILE A 542 -3.37 -28.80 18.22
C ILE A 542 -4.40 -28.26 17.23
N LYS A 543 -5.68 -28.24 17.62
CA LYS A 543 -6.72 -27.47 16.91
C LYS A 543 -6.47 -26.00 17.22
N LEU A 544 -6.04 -25.24 16.21
CA LEU A 544 -5.73 -23.83 16.36
C LEU A 544 -7.02 -23.00 16.43
N ILE A 545 -7.97 -23.33 15.57
CA ILE A 545 -9.26 -22.67 15.49
C ILE A 545 -10.30 -23.59 14.83
N SER A 546 -11.57 -23.41 15.20
CA SER A 546 -12.74 -24.01 14.56
C SER A 546 -13.86 -22.97 14.41
N ASP A 547 -14.93 -23.35 13.72
CA ASP A 547 -16.16 -22.56 13.58
C ASP A 547 -15.94 -21.19 12.91
N LEU A 548 -14.90 -21.05 12.08
CA LEU A 548 -14.74 -19.91 11.20
C LEU A 548 -15.84 -19.92 10.14
N GLN A 549 -16.21 -18.72 9.68
CA GLN A 549 -17.01 -18.60 8.47
C GLN A 549 -16.24 -19.25 7.32
N ASN A 550 -16.87 -20.19 6.61
CA ASN A 550 -16.22 -20.86 5.49
C ASN A 550 -15.74 -19.82 4.45
N GLY A 551 -14.43 -19.79 4.22
CA GLY A 551 -13.80 -18.78 3.40
C GLY A 551 -12.30 -18.98 3.33
N VAL A 552 -11.59 -17.97 2.84
CA VAL A 552 -10.12 -17.93 2.82
C VAL A 552 -9.64 -17.23 4.09
N HIS A 553 -8.61 -17.77 4.72
CA HIS A 553 -7.99 -17.26 5.94
C HIS A 553 -6.47 -17.24 5.82
N ASN A 554 -5.85 -16.24 6.45
CA ASN A 554 -4.41 -16.16 6.66
C ASN A 554 -4.07 -16.64 8.08
N LEU A 555 -3.07 -17.51 8.21
CA LEU A 555 -2.54 -18.00 9.47
C LEU A 555 -1.06 -17.66 9.59
N VAL A 556 -0.68 -17.01 10.69
CA VAL A 556 0.71 -16.97 11.19
C VAL A 556 0.79 -17.78 12.47
N LEU A 557 1.57 -18.84 12.47
CA LEU A 557 1.88 -19.64 13.65
C LEU A 557 3.26 -19.26 14.19
N TRP A 558 3.28 -18.56 15.32
CA TRP A 558 4.47 -17.93 15.89
C TRP A 558 5.04 -18.73 17.06
N LYS A 559 6.35 -19.03 17.03
CA LYS A 559 7.09 -19.57 18.18
C LYS A 559 7.42 -18.44 19.15
N ARG A 560 6.76 -18.40 20.31
CA ARG A 560 6.94 -17.36 21.32
C ARG A 560 8.26 -17.49 22.05
N THR A 561 8.59 -18.69 22.51
CA THR A 561 9.74 -18.98 23.37
C THR A 561 11.06 -19.02 22.63
N GLU A 562 12.16 -18.79 23.35
CA GLU A 562 13.52 -18.77 22.81
C GLU A 562 14.10 -20.14 22.42
N ALA A 563 15.30 -20.12 21.82
CA ALA A 563 16.00 -21.33 21.39
C ALA A 563 16.37 -22.26 22.56
N ALA A 564 16.65 -21.71 23.75
CA ALA A 564 16.96 -22.48 24.94
C ALA A 564 15.79 -23.37 25.41
N GLN A 565 14.55 -23.04 25.05
CA GLN A 565 13.37 -23.86 25.36
C GLN A 565 13.20 -25.08 24.44
N GLY A 566 14.10 -25.26 23.47
CA GLY A 566 14.20 -26.43 22.63
C GLY A 566 13.81 -26.19 21.17
N GLU A 567 14.32 -27.07 20.32
CA GLU A 567 14.02 -27.13 18.89
C GLU A 567 12.58 -27.64 18.66
N ILE A 568 11.97 -27.16 17.57
CA ILE A 568 10.63 -27.56 17.13
C ILE A 568 10.68 -28.08 15.68
N GLN A 569 9.69 -28.87 15.31
CA GLN A 569 9.45 -29.35 13.94
C GLN A 569 7.97 -29.22 13.61
N PHE A 570 7.64 -28.57 12.49
CA PHE A 570 6.29 -28.54 11.94
C PHE A 570 6.07 -29.80 11.10
N LEU A 571 5.16 -30.68 11.50
CA LEU A 571 4.96 -31.99 10.87
C LEU A 571 3.77 -32.04 9.92
N ASN A 572 2.67 -31.35 10.26
CA ASN A 572 1.48 -31.33 9.42
C ASN A 572 0.60 -30.11 9.72
N PHE A 573 -0.10 -29.60 8.71
CA PHE A 573 -1.24 -28.69 8.85
C PHE A 573 -2.49 -29.37 8.28
N ASP A 574 -3.59 -29.33 9.01
CA ASP A 574 -4.86 -29.97 8.67
C ASP A 574 -5.98 -28.94 8.71
N PHE A 575 -6.82 -28.90 7.69
CA PHE A 575 -7.88 -27.89 7.52
C PHE A 575 -9.28 -28.50 7.54
N GLY A 576 -9.43 -29.72 8.07
CA GLY A 576 -10.69 -30.47 8.06
C GLY A 576 -11.17 -30.74 6.63
N GLY A 577 -12.37 -30.27 6.31
CA GLY A 577 -12.90 -30.28 4.93
C GLY A 577 -12.33 -29.19 4.01
N GLY A 578 -11.48 -28.31 4.55
CA GLY A 578 -10.78 -27.26 3.84
C GLY A 578 -9.46 -27.72 3.20
N ARG A 579 -8.63 -26.76 2.78
CA ARG A 579 -7.35 -27.02 2.09
C ARG A 579 -6.34 -25.89 2.27
N LEU A 580 -5.06 -26.23 2.10
CA LEU A 580 -3.97 -25.27 1.94
C LEU A 580 -4.10 -24.53 0.61
N LEU A 581 -3.73 -23.25 0.60
CA LEU A 581 -3.69 -22.40 -0.59
C LEU A 581 -2.25 -21.91 -0.85
N SER A 582 -2.10 -21.04 -1.84
CA SER A 582 -0.83 -20.41 -2.18
C SER A 582 -0.20 -19.72 -0.97
N LYS A 583 1.10 -19.95 -0.77
CA LYS A 583 1.85 -19.32 0.33
C LYS A 583 1.79 -17.79 0.23
N PRO A 584 1.81 -17.06 1.36
CA PRO A 584 1.96 -15.62 1.38
C PRO A 584 3.27 -15.12 0.73
N VAL A 585 3.25 -13.86 0.28
CA VAL A 585 4.42 -13.21 -0.32
C VAL A 585 5.43 -12.87 0.78
N ALA A 586 6.68 -13.28 0.60
CA ALA A 586 7.74 -12.98 1.54
C ALA A 586 8.06 -11.47 1.58
N SER A 587 8.39 -10.95 2.76
CA SER A 587 8.78 -9.54 2.90
C SER A 587 10.11 -9.24 2.19
N GLU A 588 10.10 -8.15 1.42
CA GLU A 588 11.31 -7.57 0.83
C GLU A 588 12.22 -6.95 1.90
N ARG A 589 11.63 -6.33 2.93
CA ARG A 589 12.34 -5.75 4.07
C ARG A 589 12.68 -6.85 5.07
N LYS A 590 13.94 -6.93 5.45
CA LYS A 590 14.51 -7.98 6.28
C LYS A 590 15.37 -7.35 7.37
N ILE A 591 15.08 -7.70 8.62
CA ILE A 591 15.85 -7.28 9.79
C ILE A 591 16.39 -8.54 10.48
N GLU A 592 17.66 -8.52 10.89
CA GLU A 592 18.20 -9.53 11.80
C GLU A 592 18.50 -8.86 13.16
N PHE A 593 17.92 -9.40 14.22
CA PHE A 593 18.15 -8.99 15.59
C PHE A 593 19.12 -9.97 16.25
N ILE A 594 20.17 -9.45 16.86
CA ILE A 594 21.16 -10.20 17.63
C ILE A 594 21.08 -9.69 19.07
N GLY A 595 20.77 -10.55 20.02
CA GLY A 595 20.54 -10.08 21.39
C GLY A 595 20.54 -11.13 22.47
N ASP A 596 20.15 -10.69 23.66
CA ASP A 596 20.05 -11.51 24.87
C ASP A 596 18.57 -11.70 25.29
N SER A 597 18.31 -11.82 26.59
CA SER A 597 16.99 -11.99 27.17
C SER A 597 16.02 -10.83 26.84
N ILE A 598 16.54 -9.62 26.61
CA ILE A 598 15.74 -8.47 26.21
C ILE A 598 15.12 -8.72 24.82
N THR A 599 15.89 -9.24 23.88
CA THR A 599 15.39 -9.56 22.52
C THR A 599 14.52 -10.82 22.53
N CYS A 600 14.78 -11.78 23.43
CA CYS A 600 13.89 -12.92 23.64
C CYS A 600 12.51 -12.51 24.17
N ALA A 601 12.42 -11.31 24.78
CA ALA A 601 11.28 -10.83 25.56
C ALA A 601 10.98 -11.72 26.77
N TYR A 602 12.06 -12.13 27.43
CA TYR A 602 12.01 -12.89 28.67
C TYR A 602 11.08 -12.23 29.67
N GLY A 603 10.07 -12.97 30.13
CA GLY A 603 9.18 -12.55 31.20
C GLY A 603 8.36 -11.29 30.93
N ASN A 604 8.20 -10.85 29.68
CA ASN A 604 7.54 -9.58 29.35
C ASN A 604 6.05 -9.54 29.69
N GLU A 605 5.39 -10.70 29.76
CA GLU A 605 4.01 -10.86 30.26
C GLU A 605 3.96 -11.15 31.78
N GLY A 606 5.11 -11.16 32.45
CA GLY A 606 5.22 -11.26 33.89
C GLY A 606 4.65 -10.04 34.61
N GLU A 607 3.98 -10.27 35.73
CA GLU A 607 3.33 -9.20 36.50
C GLU A 607 4.25 -8.58 37.57
N SER A 608 5.47 -9.09 37.75
CA SER A 608 6.36 -8.65 38.84
C SER A 608 7.82 -9.03 38.61
N ARG A 609 8.71 -8.06 38.84
CA ARG A 609 10.19 -8.22 38.88
C ARG A 609 10.72 -9.24 39.88
N TYR A 610 9.91 -9.66 40.84
CA TYR A 610 10.29 -10.64 41.86
C TYR A 610 9.87 -12.07 41.53
N LYS A 611 9.15 -12.26 40.42
CA LYS A 611 8.88 -13.59 39.86
C LYS A 611 10.05 -13.97 38.95
N SER A 612 10.42 -15.24 39.02
CA SER A 612 11.44 -15.82 38.16
C SER A 612 10.85 -16.28 36.83
N PHE A 613 11.72 -16.59 35.86
CA PHE A 613 11.34 -17.09 34.53
C PHE A 613 10.18 -18.08 34.52
N THR A 614 9.25 -17.86 33.60
CA THR A 614 8.37 -18.89 33.08
C THR A 614 8.30 -18.81 31.56
N ALA A 615 8.43 -19.96 30.88
CA ALA A 615 8.35 -20.03 29.42
C ALA A 615 7.02 -19.49 28.86
N LYS A 616 5.94 -19.61 29.65
CA LYS A 616 4.63 -19.04 29.33
C LYS A 616 4.67 -17.53 29.13
N ASN A 617 5.38 -16.82 30.01
CA ASN A 617 5.40 -15.36 30.05
C ASN A 617 6.47 -14.74 29.15
N GLU A 618 7.19 -15.56 28.38
CA GLU A 618 8.07 -15.11 27.31
C GLU A 618 7.29 -14.99 26.01
N ASN A 619 6.93 -13.75 25.62
CA ASN A 619 6.22 -13.48 24.38
C ASN A 619 7.07 -12.66 23.40
N SER A 620 7.85 -13.36 22.57
CA SER A 620 8.64 -12.70 21.51
C SER A 620 7.79 -11.98 20.45
N TYR A 621 6.50 -12.31 20.29
CA TYR A 621 5.61 -11.56 19.38
C TYR A 621 5.40 -10.13 19.86
N LEU A 622 5.46 -9.90 21.16
CA LEU A 622 5.40 -8.58 21.80
C LEU A 622 6.79 -8.07 22.23
N SER A 623 7.86 -8.64 21.68
CA SER A 623 9.21 -8.08 21.83
C SER A 623 9.34 -6.76 21.06
N TYR A 624 10.25 -5.90 21.51
CA TYR A 624 10.57 -4.67 20.77
C TYR A 624 11.01 -4.97 19.33
N ALA A 625 11.68 -6.12 19.11
CA ALA A 625 12.15 -6.57 17.82
C ALA A 625 10.99 -6.89 16.87
N ALA A 626 10.04 -7.72 17.31
CA ALA A 626 8.88 -8.11 16.50
C ALA A 626 7.93 -6.93 16.26
N ILE A 627 7.73 -6.05 17.26
CA ILE A 627 6.93 -4.82 17.10
C ILE A 627 7.58 -3.89 16.08
N THR A 628 8.90 -3.69 16.16
CA THR A 628 9.66 -2.88 15.18
C THR A 628 9.54 -3.45 13.77
N ALA A 629 9.71 -4.76 13.63
CA ALA A 629 9.63 -5.45 12.34
C ALA A 629 8.23 -5.30 11.70
N ARG A 630 7.16 -5.52 12.48
CA ARG A 630 5.78 -5.29 12.00
C ARG A 630 5.55 -3.83 11.61
N ALA A 631 6.00 -2.87 12.41
CA ALA A 631 5.85 -1.44 12.12
C ALA A 631 6.59 -1.01 10.83
N LEU A 632 7.65 -1.72 10.46
CA LEU A 632 8.44 -1.46 9.25
C LEU A 632 8.03 -2.32 8.05
N ASN A 633 7.01 -3.18 8.21
CA ASN A 633 6.64 -4.23 7.26
C ASN A 633 7.84 -5.07 6.83
N ALA A 634 8.59 -5.57 7.80
CA ALA A 634 9.80 -6.36 7.62
C ALA A 634 9.69 -7.72 8.28
N SER A 635 10.32 -8.74 7.70
CA SER A 635 10.51 -10.03 8.37
C SER A 635 11.63 -9.89 9.43
N PRO A 636 11.45 -10.44 10.64
CA PRO A 636 12.52 -10.51 11.64
C PRO A 636 13.14 -11.92 11.72
N ASN A 637 14.48 -11.98 11.73
CA ASN A 637 15.20 -13.11 12.35
C ASN A 637 15.67 -12.66 13.75
N MET A 638 15.30 -13.38 14.81
CA MET A 638 15.66 -13.00 16.19
C MET A 638 16.67 -14.00 16.77
N ILE A 639 17.95 -13.73 16.56
CA ILE A 639 19.08 -14.54 17.00
C ILE A 639 19.45 -14.10 18.42
N ALA A 640 18.66 -14.57 19.39
CA ALA A 640 18.79 -14.18 20.78
C ALA A 640 18.76 -15.37 21.73
N TRP A 641 19.42 -15.20 22.88
CA TRP A 641 19.53 -16.24 23.91
C TRP A 641 19.61 -15.60 25.30
N SER A 642 18.74 -15.98 26.23
CA SER A 642 18.69 -15.36 27.55
C SER A 642 19.96 -15.61 28.37
N GLY A 643 20.47 -14.56 29.01
CA GLY A 643 21.70 -14.61 29.79
C GLY A 643 22.99 -14.66 28.97
N ILE A 644 22.93 -14.61 27.63
CA ILE A 644 24.13 -14.61 26.78
C ILE A 644 24.80 -13.24 26.75
N GLY A 645 26.12 -13.23 26.70
CA GLY A 645 26.87 -11.99 26.45
C GLY A 645 27.91 -12.13 25.35
N LEU A 646 28.71 -11.08 25.22
CA LEU A 646 29.76 -10.98 24.21
C LEU A 646 31.08 -11.58 24.66
N THR A 647 31.43 -11.34 25.93
CA THR A 647 32.66 -11.79 26.59
C THR A 647 32.35 -12.74 27.74
N MET A 648 31.16 -12.61 28.35
CA MET A 648 30.71 -13.48 29.42
C MET A 648 29.19 -13.61 29.46
N ASN A 649 28.71 -14.76 29.92
CA ASN A 649 27.29 -14.96 30.21
C ASN A 649 26.94 -14.40 31.59
N TYR A 650 25.63 -14.26 31.87
CA TYR A 650 25.11 -13.75 33.13
C TYR A 650 25.76 -14.43 34.35
N GLY A 651 26.27 -13.64 35.29
CA GLY A 651 26.92 -14.16 36.50
C GLY A 651 28.14 -15.05 36.25
N ASN A 652 28.79 -14.90 35.08
CA ASN A 652 29.95 -15.69 34.67
C ASN A 652 29.69 -17.21 34.67
N SER A 653 28.47 -17.63 34.26
CA SER A 653 28.01 -19.02 34.32
C SER A 653 28.71 -20.00 33.37
N GLY A 654 29.68 -19.54 32.56
CA GLY A 654 30.28 -20.31 31.47
C GLY A 654 29.31 -20.62 30.32
N GLY A 655 29.79 -21.36 29.31
CA GLY A 655 29.02 -21.77 28.12
C GLY A 655 29.24 -20.89 26.88
N PRO A 656 28.65 -21.25 25.73
CA PRO A 656 28.85 -20.53 24.48
C PRO A 656 28.37 -19.08 24.52
N LEU A 657 29.15 -18.17 23.95
CA LEU A 657 28.85 -16.75 23.79
C LEU A 657 28.07 -16.48 22.49
N ILE A 658 27.60 -15.24 22.31
CA ILE A 658 26.71 -14.89 21.19
C ILE A 658 27.30 -15.23 19.82
N MET A 659 28.59 -14.97 19.60
CA MET A 659 29.24 -15.23 18.31
C MET A 659 29.48 -16.72 18.03
N GLU A 660 29.57 -17.54 19.09
CA GLU A 660 29.59 -19.00 18.93
C GLU A 660 28.23 -19.52 18.51
N ARG A 661 27.13 -18.93 19.00
CA ARG A 661 25.76 -19.34 18.65
C ARG A 661 25.24 -18.74 17.35
N TYR A 662 25.70 -17.55 16.98
CA TYR A 662 25.24 -16.77 15.82
C TYR A 662 25.33 -17.55 14.49
N ARG A 663 26.22 -18.53 14.38
CA ARG A 663 26.41 -19.32 13.16
C ARG A 663 25.37 -20.42 12.91
N TYR A 664 24.43 -20.65 13.82
CA TYR A 664 23.55 -21.83 13.77
C TYR A 664 22.11 -21.50 13.33
N THR A 665 21.54 -22.44 12.59
CA THR A 665 20.09 -22.62 12.40
C THR A 665 19.49 -23.30 13.62
N LEU A 666 20.12 -24.41 14.06
CA LEU A 666 19.73 -25.20 15.22
C LEU A 666 20.92 -25.28 16.19
N PRO A 667 20.96 -24.44 17.25
CA PRO A 667 22.14 -24.32 18.11
C PRO A 667 22.47 -25.57 18.94
N TYR A 668 21.47 -26.41 19.26
CA TYR A 668 21.72 -27.64 20.02
C TYR A 668 22.14 -28.80 19.11
N SER A 669 21.50 -28.93 17.95
CA SER A 669 21.83 -29.96 16.95
C SER A 669 23.03 -29.62 16.06
N GLY A 670 23.56 -28.39 16.13
CA GLY A 670 24.76 -27.98 15.40
C GLY A 670 24.53 -27.72 13.90
N VAL A 671 23.28 -27.51 13.46
CA VAL A 671 22.97 -27.21 12.06
C VAL A 671 23.37 -25.77 11.76
N ILE A 672 24.27 -25.59 10.79
CA ILE A 672 24.87 -24.30 10.44
C ILE A 672 23.89 -23.49 9.57
N TRP A 673 23.85 -22.18 9.81
CA TRP A 673 23.10 -21.22 9.01
C TRP A 673 23.95 -20.71 7.85
N GLU A 674 23.35 -20.62 6.67
CA GLU A 674 23.97 -20.05 5.47
C GLU A 674 23.47 -18.61 5.27
N PRO A 675 24.33 -17.57 5.44
CA PRO A 675 23.89 -16.17 5.40
C PRO A 675 23.21 -15.74 4.09
N LYS A 676 23.56 -16.39 2.96
CA LYS A 676 22.96 -16.12 1.65
C LYS A 676 21.45 -16.39 1.60
N ASP A 677 20.93 -17.21 2.51
CA ASP A 677 19.52 -17.57 2.55
C ASP A 677 18.65 -16.44 3.14
N TYR A 678 19.29 -15.42 3.74
CA TYR A 678 18.62 -14.23 4.25
C TYR A 678 19.56 -13.01 4.24
N ALA A 679 19.35 -12.06 3.33
CA ALA A 679 20.14 -10.83 3.22
C ALA A 679 19.39 -9.63 3.85
N PRO A 680 19.56 -9.34 5.15
CA PRO A 680 18.91 -8.22 5.80
C PRO A 680 19.48 -6.88 5.35
N GLN A 681 18.62 -5.89 5.16
CA GLN A 681 19.08 -4.50 4.98
C GLN A 681 19.44 -3.85 6.31
N ALA A 682 18.98 -4.39 7.44
CA ALA A 682 19.32 -3.92 8.78
C ALA A 682 19.67 -5.06 9.74
N VAL A 683 20.70 -4.85 10.55
CA VAL A 683 21.05 -5.72 11.68
C VAL A 683 20.99 -4.88 12.96
N VAL A 684 20.28 -5.37 13.98
CA VAL A 684 20.11 -4.70 15.27
C VAL A 684 20.79 -5.54 16.33
N ILE A 685 21.81 -4.99 17.00
CA ILE A 685 22.57 -5.66 18.04
C ILE A 685 22.17 -5.05 19.38
N ASN A 686 21.63 -5.84 20.31
CA ASN A 686 21.40 -5.44 21.70
C ASN A 686 22.05 -6.46 22.63
N ILE A 687 23.37 -6.33 22.79
CA ILE A 687 24.23 -7.21 23.59
C ILE A 687 25.11 -6.34 24.48
N GLY A 688 25.28 -6.79 25.73
CA GLY A 688 26.15 -6.15 26.72
C GLY A 688 25.54 -6.17 28.12
N THR A 689 24.23 -6.33 28.26
CA THR A 689 23.58 -6.36 29.59
C THR A 689 24.24 -7.40 30.49
N ASN A 690 24.42 -8.62 30.01
CA ASN A 690 25.02 -9.70 30.80
C ASN A 690 26.49 -9.46 31.12
N ASP A 691 27.25 -8.84 30.20
CA ASP A 691 28.64 -8.48 30.40
C ASP A 691 28.85 -7.44 31.50
N PHE A 692 27.88 -6.54 31.74
CA PHE A 692 28.00 -5.44 32.72
C PHE A 692 27.04 -5.53 33.91
N SER A 693 26.21 -6.57 34.00
CA SER A 693 25.16 -6.69 35.02
C SER A 693 25.65 -7.08 36.41
N THR A 694 26.82 -7.72 36.52
CA THR A 694 27.35 -8.28 37.78
C THR A 694 28.76 -7.80 38.08
N GLU A 695 29.67 -7.98 37.11
CA GLU A 695 31.01 -7.38 37.08
C GLU A 695 31.21 -6.62 35.77
N SER A 696 32.30 -5.86 35.64
CA SER A 696 32.62 -5.15 34.39
C SER A 696 33.76 -5.87 33.65
N PRO A 697 33.64 -6.09 32.34
CA PRO A 697 34.63 -6.80 31.57
C PRO A 697 35.87 -5.92 31.34
N ASN A 698 36.97 -6.54 30.92
CA ASN A 698 38.12 -5.77 30.46
C ASN A 698 37.70 -4.93 29.23
N LYS A 699 37.96 -3.61 29.28
CA LYS A 699 37.60 -2.68 28.19
C LYS A 699 38.10 -3.12 26.82
N THR A 700 39.36 -3.53 26.74
CA THR A 700 39.99 -3.91 25.47
C THR A 700 39.35 -5.18 24.93
N GLU A 701 39.12 -6.16 25.79
CA GLU A 701 38.49 -7.43 25.42
C GLU A 701 37.06 -7.24 24.90
N PHE A 702 36.23 -6.48 25.64
CA PHE A 702 34.86 -6.20 25.21
C PHE A 702 34.82 -5.40 23.91
N THR A 703 35.62 -4.34 23.80
CA THR A 703 35.65 -3.49 22.59
C THR A 703 36.09 -4.32 21.38
N MET A 704 37.16 -5.11 21.49
CA MET A 704 37.62 -5.98 20.41
C MET A 704 36.60 -7.07 20.05
N GLY A 705 35.96 -7.68 21.06
CA GLY A 705 34.88 -8.63 20.82
C GLY A 705 33.73 -8.02 20.01
N TYR A 706 33.39 -6.77 20.31
CA TYR A 706 32.28 -6.07 19.64
C TYR A 706 32.66 -5.69 18.21
N GLU A 707 33.90 -5.24 18.01
CA GLU A 707 34.47 -5.01 16.68
C GLU A 707 34.47 -6.28 15.83
N ASN A 708 34.91 -7.41 16.38
CA ASN A 708 34.90 -8.70 15.69
C ASN A 708 33.47 -9.15 15.30
N MET A 709 32.49 -8.91 16.17
CA MET A 709 31.09 -9.17 15.87
C MET A 709 30.60 -8.32 14.68
N ILE A 710 30.88 -7.02 14.67
CA ILE A 710 30.53 -6.12 13.56
C ILE A 710 31.24 -6.56 12.27
N GLU A 711 32.52 -6.93 12.33
CA GLU A 711 33.27 -7.45 11.17
C GLU A 711 32.65 -8.73 10.61
N GLN A 712 32.24 -9.67 11.48
CA GLN A 712 31.58 -10.90 11.04
C GLN A 712 30.21 -10.62 10.40
N ILE A 713 29.43 -9.69 10.96
CA ILE A 713 28.15 -9.26 10.39
C ILE A 713 28.37 -8.60 9.04
N ARG A 714 29.35 -7.68 8.92
CA ARG A 714 29.69 -7.01 7.67
C ARG A 714 30.19 -7.98 6.59
N THR A 715 30.89 -9.05 6.99
CA THR A 715 31.31 -10.12 6.09
C THR A 715 30.10 -10.86 5.50
N ASN A 716 29.09 -11.14 6.32
CA ASN A 716 27.87 -11.80 5.87
C ASN A 716 26.98 -10.86 5.05
N TYR A 717 26.86 -9.60 5.47
CA TYR A 717 25.94 -8.61 4.93
C TYR A 717 26.67 -7.27 4.68
N PRO A 718 27.39 -7.14 3.55
CA PRO A 718 28.22 -5.97 3.27
C PRO A 718 27.46 -4.64 3.29
N ASP A 719 26.20 -4.64 2.86
CA ASP A 719 25.40 -3.42 2.68
C ASP A 719 24.49 -3.05 3.85
N ALA A 720 24.36 -3.93 4.85
CA ALA A 720 23.40 -3.76 5.94
C ALA A 720 23.70 -2.52 6.80
N HIS A 721 22.65 -1.84 7.26
CA HIS A 721 22.77 -0.87 8.34
C HIS A 721 22.83 -1.61 9.67
N ILE A 722 23.88 -1.39 10.48
CA ILE A 722 24.09 -2.05 11.76
C ILE A 722 23.74 -1.07 12.88
N PHE A 723 22.76 -1.39 13.71
CA PHE A 723 22.31 -0.59 14.84
C PHE A 723 22.81 -1.23 16.13
N CYS A 724 23.84 -0.66 16.72
CA CYS A 724 24.39 -1.09 17.99
C CYS A 724 23.64 -0.41 19.13
N CYS A 725 22.90 -1.21 19.88
CA CYS A 725 21.96 -0.77 20.90
C CYS A 725 22.52 -0.96 22.31
N VAL A 726 22.18 -0.06 23.22
CA VAL A 726 22.41 -0.19 24.67
C VAL A 726 21.12 0.10 25.42
N GLY A 727 20.84 -0.69 26.46
CA GLY A 727 19.67 -0.54 27.33
C GLY A 727 18.53 -1.54 27.03
N PRO A 728 17.44 -1.52 27.82
CA PRO A 728 17.14 -0.54 28.87
C PRO A 728 17.46 -1.02 30.30
N MET A 729 17.99 -2.23 30.47
CA MET A 729 18.12 -2.85 31.81
C MET A 729 19.34 -2.35 32.61
N LEU A 730 20.44 -2.01 31.93
CA LEU A 730 21.63 -1.48 32.60
C LEU A 730 21.33 -0.11 33.22
N GLY A 731 21.94 0.13 34.39
CA GLY A 731 21.94 1.42 35.07
C GLY A 731 23.28 1.71 35.73
N GLY A 732 23.45 2.92 36.26
CA GLY A 732 24.66 3.31 36.98
C GLY A 732 25.94 3.14 36.16
N GLU A 733 27.03 2.74 36.83
CA GLU A 733 28.35 2.59 36.19
C GLU A 733 28.36 1.57 35.05
N GLY A 734 27.64 0.45 35.19
CA GLY A 734 27.56 -0.57 34.14
C GLY A 734 26.98 -0.04 32.83
N LEU A 735 25.95 0.80 32.89
CA LEU A 735 25.37 1.48 31.72
C LEU A 735 26.39 2.43 31.07
N GLU A 736 27.07 3.24 31.88
CA GLU A 736 28.05 4.21 31.39
C GLU A 736 29.24 3.52 30.70
N LEU A 737 29.76 2.44 31.28
CA LEU A 737 30.85 1.67 30.70
C LEU A 737 30.41 0.96 29.41
N CYS A 738 29.27 0.27 29.41
CA CYS A 738 28.74 -0.38 28.22
C CYS A 738 28.53 0.62 27.08
N ARG A 739 27.88 1.76 27.36
CA ARG A 739 27.70 2.87 26.40
C ARG A 739 29.03 3.33 25.84
N SER A 740 30.01 3.59 26.71
CA SER A 740 31.33 4.06 26.30
C SER A 740 32.06 3.06 25.40
N TYR A 741 31.98 1.76 25.70
CA TYR A 741 32.75 0.74 24.97
C TYR A 741 32.11 0.43 23.63
N VAL A 742 30.77 0.36 23.57
CA VAL A 742 30.01 0.21 22.32
C VAL A 742 30.25 1.41 21.39
N LEU A 743 30.19 2.64 21.90
CA LEU A 743 30.56 3.84 21.11
C LEU A 743 32.01 3.79 20.64
N GLY A 744 32.93 3.27 21.47
CA GLY A 744 34.32 3.03 21.09
C GLY A 744 34.44 2.14 19.85
N ALA A 745 33.80 0.97 19.86
CA ALA A 745 33.78 0.04 18.74
C ALA A 745 33.17 0.70 17.48
N ILE A 746 32.03 1.39 17.60
CA ILE A 746 31.38 2.08 16.47
C ILE A 746 32.32 3.13 15.85
N ASN A 747 33.01 3.91 16.69
CA ASN A 747 33.94 4.93 16.22
C ASN A 747 35.11 4.33 15.43
N THR A 748 35.54 3.10 15.74
CA THR A 748 36.54 2.38 14.95
C THR A 748 36.07 2.20 13.50
N PHE A 749 34.83 1.78 13.26
CA PHE A 749 34.29 1.60 11.90
C PHE A 749 34.02 2.92 11.19
N ASN A 750 33.41 3.88 11.88
CA ASN A 750 33.14 5.21 11.31
C ASN A 750 34.46 5.91 10.89
N SER A 751 35.53 5.77 11.67
CA SER A 751 36.85 6.33 11.32
C SER A 751 37.50 5.70 10.09
N ARG A 752 37.11 4.46 9.74
CA ARG A 752 37.54 3.72 8.55
C ARG A 752 36.61 3.92 7.35
N GLY A 753 35.55 4.73 7.50
CA GLY A 753 34.61 5.09 6.44
C GLY A 753 33.33 4.25 6.36
N ASP A 754 33.14 3.26 7.23
CA ASP A 754 31.87 2.54 7.33
C ASP A 754 30.87 3.35 8.16
N MET A 755 30.14 4.24 7.49
CA MET A 755 29.13 5.13 8.09
C MET A 755 27.78 4.45 8.31
N LYS A 756 27.66 3.14 8.06
CA LYS A 756 26.43 2.36 8.24
C LYS A 756 26.38 1.65 9.59
N VAL A 757 27.25 2.01 10.53
CA VAL A 757 27.24 1.53 11.92
C VAL A 757 26.72 2.66 12.84
N HIS A 758 25.51 2.46 13.36
CA HIS A 758 24.75 3.46 14.11
C HIS A 758 24.68 3.10 15.60
N PHE A 759 24.64 4.11 16.45
CA PHE A 759 24.38 3.94 17.88
C PHE A 759 22.91 4.24 18.18
N VAL A 760 22.27 3.38 18.98
CA VAL A 760 20.93 3.62 19.52
C VAL A 760 20.95 3.35 21.02
N GLU A 761 20.41 4.25 21.82
CA GLU A 761 20.25 4.00 23.25
C GLU A 761 18.77 3.93 23.61
N PHE A 762 18.36 2.83 24.23
CA PHE A 762 17.08 2.75 24.90
C PHE A 762 17.23 3.34 26.31
N PRO A 763 16.42 4.35 26.68
CA PRO A 763 16.47 4.90 28.02
C PRO A 763 16.34 3.79 29.07
N GLN A 764 17.05 3.94 30.20
CA GLN A 764 16.93 3.02 31.31
C GLN A 764 15.46 2.86 31.71
N GLN A 765 15.00 1.63 31.86
CA GLN A 765 13.60 1.32 32.14
C GLN A 765 13.14 1.92 33.48
N GLU A 766 11.92 2.45 33.47
CA GLU A 766 11.36 3.19 34.59
C GLU A 766 10.30 2.39 35.34
N GLU A 767 10.28 2.49 36.67
CA GLU A 767 9.34 1.76 37.52
C GLU A 767 7.87 2.03 37.18
N ARG A 768 7.55 3.23 36.68
CA ARG A 768 6.18 3.60 36.28
C ARG A 768 5.63 2.75 35.12
N ASN A 769 6.50 2.12 34.32
CA ASN A 769 6.09 1.27 33.21
C ASN A 769 5.91 -0.20 33.64
N GLY A 770 6.12 -0.50 34.92
CA GLY A 770 6.19 -1.87 35.43
C GLY A 770 7.43 -2.62 34.95
N TYR A 771 7.56 -3.86 35.42
CA TYR A 771 8.62 -4.79 35.05
C TYR A 771 8.04 -6.17 34.80
N GLY A 772 8.61 -6.89 33.85
CA GLY A 772 8.45 -8.33 33.69
C GLY A 772 9.19 -9.13 34.76
N GLU A 773 9.32 -10.44 34.56
CA GLU A 773 10.05 -11.35 35.45
C GLU A 773 11.55 -10.98 35.54
N ASP A 774 12.16 -11.17 36.71
CA ASP A 774 13.58 -10.90 36.98
C ASP A 774 14.06 -9.52 36.46
N TRP A 775 13.21 -8.49 36.64
CA TRP A 775 13.46 -7.11 36.20
C TRP A 775 13.51 -6.90 34.69
N HIS A 776 13.11 -7.85 33.86
CA HIS A 776 13.11 -7.68 32.41
C HIS A 776 12.05 -6.65 31.97
N PRO A 777 12.17 -6.11 30.74
CA PRO A 777 11.23 -5.12 30.22
C PRO A 777 9.78 -5.63 30.22
N SER A 778 8.86 -4.78 30.69
CA SER A 778 7.42 -4.99 30.51
C SER A 778 7.02 -4.81 29.04
N LEU A 779 5.78 -5.22 28.70
CA LEU A 779 5.18 -4.92 27.38
C LEU A 779 5.26 -3.43 27.01
N ILE A 780 4.94 -2.53 27.95
CA ILE A 780 5.02 -1.08 27.76
C ILE A 780 6.46 -0.66 27.43
N THR A 781 7.44 -1.23 28.12
CA THR A 781 8.85 -0.93 27.88
C THR A 781 9.29 -1.41 26.49
N HIS A 782 8.85 -2.60 26.05
CA HIS A 782 9.08 -3.08 24.69
C HIS A 782 8.47 -2.18 23.61
N GLU A 783 7.24 -1.68 23.82
CA GLU A 783 6.59 -0.73 22.89
C GLU A 783 7.38 0.58 22.78
N LEU A 784 7.86 1.12 23.90
CA LEU A 784 8.69 2.33 23.90
C LEU A 784 10.01 2.13 23.16
N MET A 785 10.67 0.98 23.40
CA MET A 785 11.87 0.59 22.67
C MET A 785 11.61 0.47 21.17
N ALA A 786 10.51 -0.20 20.79
CA ALA A 786 10.14 -0.37 19.39
C ALA A 786 9.88 0.97 18.70
N ASN A 787 9.09 1.85 19.32
CA ASN A 787 8.80 3.18 18.79
C ASN A 787 10.06 4.04 18.59
N LYS A 788 11.07 3.89 19.46
CA LYS A 788 12.35 4.55 19.25
C LYS A 788 13.11 3.92 18.08
N LEU A 789 13.28 2.59 18.10
CA LEU A 789 14.04 1.89 17.08
C LEU A 789 13.45 2.05 15.68
N THR A 790 12.13 1.95 15.52
CA THR A 790 11.41 2.20 14.27
C THR A 790 11.77 3.56 13.68
N ARG A 791 11.75 4.64 14.49
CA ARG A 791 12.10 5.98 14.01
C ARG A 791 13.57 6.11 13.59
N GLU A 792 14.48 5.50 14.35
CA GLU A 792 15.91 5.49 14.00
C GLU A 792 16.11 4.73 12.67
N MET A 793 15.47 3.58 12.50
CA MET A 793 15.57 2.77 11.30
C MET A 793 14.95 3.47 10.08
N GLN A 794 13.75 4.05 10.19
CA GLN A 794 13.14 4.85 9.12
C GLN A 794 14.06 5.98 8.67
N SER A 795 14.65 6.71 9.62
CA SER A 795 15.57 7.80 9.31
C SER A 795 16.83 7.35 8.58
N LYS A 796 17.36 6.15 8.87
CA LYS A 796 18.63 5.66 8.30
C LYS A 796 18.46 4.84 7.03
N LEU A 797 17.37 4.10 6.90
CA LEU A 797 17.09 3.23 5.75
C LEU A 797 16.17 3.89 4.71
N GLY A 798 15.46 4.97 5.06
CA GLY A 798 14.44 5.56 4.19
C GLY A 798 13.23 4.63 3.99
N TRP A 799 12.91 3.85 5.02
CA TRP A 799 11.82 2.88 5.05
C TRP A 799 10.47 3.49 5.39
#